data_AF-A0A1Q6ZJ86-F1
#
_entry.id   AF-A0A1Q6ZJ86-F1
#
_cell.length_a   1.000
_cell.length_b   1.000
_cell.length_c   1.000
_cell.angle_alpha   90.00
_cell.angle_beta   90.00
_cell.angle_gamma   90.00
#
_symmetry.space_group_name_H-M   'P 1'
#
loop_
_entity.id
_entity.type
_entity.pdbx_description
1 polymer ?
#
loop_
_entity_poly.entity_id
_entity_poly.type
_entity_poly.pdbx_seq_one_letter_code
_entity_poly.pdbx_strand_id
1 'polypeptide(L)'
;MYELRTFGGLSLEANGAPCTGAAAQRKTLALLALLACHPRGLSRDKLIAYLWPETDAAHGRSLLRQGCYALRRDLGAADLVLGSTELRLNPAVLTSDVQRFEDALRGGEYERAARAYTGPFLDGFFVSDVGDFERWVEAERERLAHAYNDALNTLATAARQRGDHSAAAQWWRLLVALDPLSSHASLGLMTALAAGGETAEALRHAQSYEELVRQELNAPLDPSVTALVRRLHDVPQEQATPDATAVGLPERNVMDRLRLETLDAVTTKKSRRPILRLWPQLAVLGVLLLGGALIRSLRPAIQFDSSLVAVAPFDVLAMRNPELWREGLVDVLSRNLDGAGSLRTVSPTVVIRRWQGHADPTSAARLAVGTRARFVVYGQVLGEGADSVHVRVAVLDAQSDRALVEIDRSDQADRIDRLSDSLTLDMIRAVTPTILGSHVRLHSVGTRSLPALKAFLRGERFLRHFTLDSAIANYDRAVVLDTTFALALDRLQLSLGWNDSGPAVPGYYAARAAAFNHGLSARDSLLIALSWMAARPQIATLEGAVHRYPEDPRFWYALGESRFHGGSYVGSTWYDARAAFDRVIELDSGFAPAYIHPITIALNDNDRDAALLYIKGYLASSPDVPEAGGIRLLSRLLAPDEQAPGFTRELQGASPPALFHLALMVQSWPDPDETQIQVARWGVAMSKGRLREARPDSGNDLHVYPALLATTLIYRGRLRQARAVIGGHYGTAFMELAELGAVSRAKVEEVLAAWLTDPDPRGFSFIPWIADGPCHRTQAAALWWAEQKDTVSLRRLSRREEVAARAFGNGPLTDGQHPVPGFASAALLLAKGDSALALRRFLSVADSLCPDAAQLREIRFRLLVARGRRLEAAAVFDRSHDRRVPLMLERARLAEQLNDRVTALHYYRFVTQAWLHADPELQPVVNEAHTALQRLGGEPH
;
A
#
# COMPACT_ATOMS: atom_id res chain seq x y z
N MET A 1 48.31 4.72 10.81
CA MET A 1 48.18 4.29 9.40
C MET A 1 46.75 4.60 8.97
N TYR A 2 46.56 5.14 7.76
CA TYR A 2 45.23 5.52 7.26
C TYR A 2 44.58 4.37 6.48
N GLU A 3 43.26 4.30 6.54
CA GLU A 3 42.46 3.29 5.84
C GLU A 3 41.35 3.97 5.04
N LEU A 4 41.39 3.82 3.72
CA LEU A 4 40.36 4.30 2.82
C LEU A 4 39.30 3.21 2.66
N ARG A 5 38.07 3.52 3.10
CA ARG A 5 36.87 2.70 2.91
C ARG A 5 36.20 3.08 1.60
N THR A 6 35.95 2.09 0.77
CA THR A 6 35.33 2.26 -0.55
C THR A 6 34.16 1.30 -0.79
N PHE A 7 34.02 0.23 0.00
CA PHE A 7 32.87 -0.68 -0.08
C PHE A 7 31.79 -0.31 0.95
N GLY A 8 30.56 -0.06 0.48
CA GLY A 8 29.44 0.37 1.33
C GLY A 8 29.45 1.87 1.67
N GLY A 9 30.30 2.65 1.01
CA GLY A 9 30.44 4.10 1.19
C GLY A 9 31.88 4.56 0.94
N LEU A 10 32.12 5.88 0.99
CA LEU A 10 33.46 6.47 0.84
C LEU A 10 33.85 7.28 2.07
N SER A 11 34.89 6.82 2.79
CA SER A 11 35.46 7.56 3.92
C SER A 11 36.95 7.26 4.07
N LEU A 12 37.68 8.17 4.71
CA LEU A 12 39.05 7.93 5.14
C LEU A 12 39.10 7.86 6.65
N GLU A 13 39.66 6.79 7.20
CA GLU A 13 39.72 6.52 8.63
C GLU A 13 41.17 6.54 9.15
N ALA A 14 41.33 7.02 10.39
CA ALA A 14 42.55 6.94 11.16
C ALA A 14 42.24 6.21 12.47
N ASN A 15 42.87 5.05 12.70
CA ASN A 15 42.63 4.22 13.89
C ASN A 15 41.13 3.91 14.13
N GLY A 16 40.36 3.71 13.06
CA GLY A 16 38.93 3.40 13.12
C GLY A 16 37.98 4.60 13.29
N ALA A 17 38.48 5.84 13.26
CA ALA A 17 37.66 7.06 13.29
C ALA A 17 37.73 7.83 11.96
N PRO A 18 36.62 8.42 11.47
CA PRO A 18 36.63 9.23 10.24
C PRO A 18 37.53 10.46 10.34
N CYS A 19 38.32 10.72 9.30
CA CYS A 19 39.16 11.90 9.18
C CYS A 19 38.33 13.14 8.81
N THR A 20 38.79 14.33 9.19
CA THR A 20 38.13 15.63 8.93
C THR A 20 38.92 16.49 7.93
N GLY A 21 38.42 17.69 7.60
CA GLY A 21 39.13 18.65 6.74
C GLY A 21 39.17 18.19 5.28
N ALA A 22 40.31 18.34 4.61
CA ALA A 22 40.49 17.91 3.22
C ALA A 22 40.25 16.39 3.04
N ALA A 23 40.41 15.58 4.08
CA ALA A 23 40.13 14.15 4.03
C ALA A 23 38.64 13.78 4.13
N ALA A 24 37.75 14.75 4.41
CA ALA A 24 36.30 14.57 4.41
C ALA A 24 35.61 15.23 3.21
N GLN A 25 36.36 15.97 2.38
CA GLN A 25 35.81 16.67 1.21
C GLN A 25 35.57 15.67 0.07
N ARG A 26 34.46 15.84 -0.66
CA ARG A 26 34.04 14.89 -1.70
C ARG A 26 35.07 14.76 -2.83
N LYS A 27 35.56 15.86 -3.40
CA LYS A 27 36.49 15.79 -4.54
C LYS A 27 37.86 15.19 -4.19
N THR A 28 38.34 15.40 -2.97
CA THR A 28 39.59 14.80 -2.49
C THR A 28 39.42 13.33 -2.09
N LEU A 29 38.28 12.94 -1.54
CA LEU A 29 37.93 11.53 -1.35
C LEU A 29 37.81 10.78 -2.70
N ALA A 30 37.16 11.39 -3.68
CA ALA A 30 37.07 10.86 -5.05
C ALA A 30 38.46 10.69 -5.70
N LEU A 31 39.36 11.65 -5.48
CA LEU A 31 40.78 11.54 -5.88
C LEU A 31 41.46 10.33 -5.22
N LEU A 32 41.28 10.13 -3.91
CA LEU A 32 41.84 8.97 -3.21
C LEU A 32 41.26 7.65 -3.75
N ALA A 33 39.96 7.58 -4.02
CA ALA A 33 39.32 6.39 -4.60
C ALA A 33 39.87 6.07 -6.01
N LEU A 34 40.00 7.08 -6.89
CA LEU A 34 40.61 6.92 -8.22
C LEU A 34 42.03 6.35 -8.12
N LEU A 35 42.85 6.88 -7.21
CA LEU A 35 44.22 6.41 -7.03
C LEU A 35 44.29 5.03 -6.35
N ALA A 36 43.32 4.68 -5.49
CA ALA A 36 43.25 3.38 -4.85
C ALA A 36 42.99 2.26 -5.87
N CYS A 37 42.08 2.48 -6.82
CA CYS A 37 41.80 1.55 -7.93
C CYS A 37 42.90 1.49 -9.00
N HIS A 38 43.87 2.40 -8.95
CA HIS A 38 44.97 2.46 -9.93
C HIS A 38 46.33 2.43 -9.20
N PRO A 39 46.76 1.27 -8.65
CA PRO A 39 47.99 1.16 -7.87
C PRO A 39 49.26 1.48 -8.67
N ARG A 40 49.21 1.34 -10.01
CA ARG A 40 50.29 1.79 -10.91
C ARG A 40 50.36 3.32 -11.08
N GLY A 41 49.27 4.02 -10.76
CA GLY A 41 49.11 5.46 -10.82
C GLY A 41 48.22 5.94 -11.96
N LEU A 42 47.79 7.20 -11.88
CA LEU A 42 47.05 7.91 -12.92
C LEU A 42 47.77 9.21 -13.31
N SER A 43 47.72 9.56 -14.60
CA SER A 43 48.23 10.84 -15.06
C SER A 43 47.39 12.00 -14.51
N ARG A 44 48.02 13.16 -14.31
CA ARG A 44 47.31 14.36 -13.84
C ARG A 44 46.18 14.77 -14.76
N ASP A 45 46.37 14.66 -16.07
CA ASP A 45 45.35 15.06 -17.04
C ASP A 45 44.11 14.15 -16.95
N LYS A 46 44.26 12.84 -16.68
CA LYS A 46 43.13 11.93 -16.42
C LYS A 46 42.41 12.26 -15.12
N LEU A 47 43.15 12.55 -14.05
CA LEU A 47 42.56 12.95 -12.77
C LEU A 47 41.78 14.27 -12.90
N ILE A 48 42.26 15.20 -13.72
CA ILE A 48 41.58 16.46 -14.03
C ILE A 48 40.31 16.20 -14.83
N ALA A 49 40.38 15.37 -15.87
CA ALA A 49 39.21 15.01 -16.68
C ALA A 49 38.09 14.39 -15.81
N TYR A 50 38.43 13.52 -14.87
CA TYR A 50 37.45 12.93 -13.96
C TYR A 50 36.86 13.94 -12.97
N LEU A 51 37.66 14.79 -12.34
CA LEU A 51 37.22 15.56 -11.18
C LEU A 51 36.90 17.04 -11.46
N TRP A 52 37.37 17.58 -12.58
CA TRP A 52 37.20 18.98 -12.99
C TRP A 52 37.09 19.13 -14.53
N PRO A 53 36.09 18.51 -15.18
CA PRO A 53 35.96 18.49 -16.64
C PRO A 53 35.75 19.88 -17.27
N GLU A 54 35.11 20.79 -16.53
CA GLU A 54 34.75 22.15 -16.99
C GLU A 54 35.88 23.19 -16.85
N THR A 55 37.09 22.77 -16.48
CA THR A 55 38.22 23.68 -16.22
C THR A 55 39.30 23.56 -17.28
N ASP A 56 39.93 24.69 -17.64
CA ASP A 56 41.10 24.64 -18.50
C ASP A 56 42.26 23.87 -17.82
N ALA A 57 43.20 23.38 -18.64
CA ALA A 57 44.29 22.53 -18.17
C ALA A 57 45.19 23.21 -17.12
N ALA A 58 45.34 24.53 -17.14
CA ALA A 58 46.17 25.26 -16.17
C ALA A 58 45.46 25.38 -14.82
N HIS A 59 44.16 25.69 -14.85
CA HIS A 59 43.32 25.78 -13.66
C HIS A 59 43.11 24.41 -13.00
N GLY A 60 42.80 23.37 -13.78
CA GLY A 60 42.66 22.00 -13.28
C GLY A 60 43.92 21.47 -12.60
N ARG A 61 45.12 21.76 -13.15
CA ARG A 61 46.41 21.42 -12.51
C ARG A 61 46.62 22.14 -11.19
N SER A 62 46.19 23.40 -11.09
CA SER A 62 46.25 24.16 -9.84
C SER A 62 45.34 23.54 -8.77
N LEU A 63 44.10 23.19 -9.13
CA LEU A 63 43.13 22.54 -8.23
C LEU A 63 43.62 21.17 -7.74
N LEU A 64 44.15 20.34 -8.64
CA LEU A 64 44.74 19.04 -8.26
C LEU A 64 45.92 19.22 -7.30
N ARG A 65 46.81 20.20 -7.56
CA ARG A 65 47.93 20.51 -6.67
C ARG A 65 47.46 20.98 -5.29
N GLN A 66 46.44 21.84 -5.24
CA GLN A 66 45.85 22.33 -3.99
C GLN A 66 45.19 21.19 -3.19
N GLY A 67 44.42 20.32 -3.85
CA GLY A 67 43.81 19.15 -3.22
C GLY A 67 44.84 18.19 -2.63
N CYS A 68 45.90 17.86 -3.40
CA CYS A 68 47.00 17.03 -2.91
C CYS A 68 47.75 17.68 -1.74
N TYR A 69 48.00 18.99 -1.79
CA TYR A 69 48.65 19.72 -0.70
C TYR A 69 47.79 19.72 0.58
N ALA A 70 46.49 20.00 0.44
CA ALA A 70 45.55 20.02 1.55
C ALA A 70 45.44 18.63 2.20
N LEU A 71 45.36 17.56 1.41
CA LEU A 71 45.39 16.18 1.91
C LEU A 71 46.67 15.87 2.70
N ARG A 72 47.86 16.20 2.16
CA ARG A 72 49.13 15.97 2.86
C ARG A 72 49.23 16.74 4.18
N ARG A 73 48.78 18.00 4.18
CA ARG A 73 48.82 18.88 5.36
C ARG A 73 47.86 18.38 6.43
N ASP A 74 46.60 18.15 6.08
CA ASP A 74 45.55 17.82 7.03
C ASP A 74 45.73 16.40 7.61
N LEU A 75 46.38 15.50 6.85
CA LEU A 75 46.76 14.15 7.31
C LEU A 75 48.17 14.08 7.91
N GLY A 76 48.93 15.19 7.96
CA GLY A 76 50.31 15.18 8.46
C GLY A 76 51.24 14.21 7.74
N ALA A 77 50.95 13.89 6.47
CA ALA A 77 51.60 12.84 5.70
C ALA A 77 52.15 13.40 4.38
N ALA A 78 53.38 13.92 4.41
CA ALA A 78 54.02 14.54 3.24
C ALA A 78 54.13 13.57 2.04
N ASP A 79 54.36 12.28 2.32
CA ASP A 79 54.57 11.26 1.30
C ASP A 79 53.28 10.51 0.92
N LEU A 80 52.09 11.04 1.22
CA LEU A 80 50.79 10.38 0.94
C LEU A 80 50.59 10.00 -0.53
N VAL A 81 51.00 10.89 -1.45
CA VAL A 81 50.90 10.70 -2.91
C VAL A 81 52.30 10.73 -3.49
N LEU A 82 52.68 9.67 -4.20
CA LEU A 82 53.98 9.48 -4.85
C LEU A 82 53.88 9.75 -6.35
N GLY A 83 55.03 10.03 -6.96
CA GLY A 83 55.19 10.15 -8.42
C GLY A 83 55.10 11.58 -8.96
N SER A 84 55.86 11.84 -10.03
CA SER A 84 55.98 13.15 -10.65
C SER A 84 55.16 13.30 -11.93
N THR A 85 54.90 12.22 -12.69
CA THR A 85 54.10 12.23 -13.93
C THR A 85 52.77 11.52 -13.72
N GLU A 86 52.82 10.30 -13.19
CA GLU A 86 51.67 9.54 -12.71
C GLU A 86 51.64 9.62 -11.19
N LEU A 87 50.49 9.97 -10.63
CA LEU A 87 50.27 10.04 -9.20
C LEU A 87 49.75 8.68 -8.71
N ARG A 88 50.24 8.21 -7.56
CA ARG A 88 49.75 7.00 -6.88
C ARG A 88 49.75 7.18 -5.37
N LEU A 89 48.96 6.38 -4.66
CA LEU A 89 48.97 6.37 -3.19
C LEU A 89 50.25 5.68 -2.67
N ASN A 90 50.75 6.16 -1.53
CA ASN A 90 51.82 5.50 -0.81
C ASN A 90 51.24 4.41 0.11
N PRO A 91 51.45 3.12 -0.17
CA PRO A 91 50.87 2.03 0.61
C PRO A 91 51.43 1.95 2.04
N ALA A 92 52.58 2.57 2.32
CA ALA A 92 53.12 2.66 3.69
C ALA A 92 52.33 3.66 4.57
N VAL A 93 51.56 4.57 3.95
CA VAL A 93 50.83 5.65 4.64
C VAL A 93 49.33 5.36 4.68
N LEU A 94 48.76 4.93 3.54
CA LEU A 94 47.32 4.73 3.35
C LEU A 94 47.08 3.39 2.66
N THR A 95 46.22 2.58 3.27
CA THR A 95 45.73 1.31 2.73
C THR A 95 44.26 1.46 2.31
N SER A 96 43.76 0.59 1.43
CA SER A 96 42.35 0.62 1.02
C SER A 96 41.72 -0.77 1.04
N ASP A 97 40.43 -0.85 1.35
CA ASP A 97 39.63 -2.07 1.25
C ASP A 97 39.53 -2.60 -0.19
N VAL A 98 39.39 -1.75 -1.22
CA VAL A 98 39.41 -2.22 -2.63
C VAL A 98 40.75 -2.85 -3.00
N GLN A 99 41.87 -2.28 -2.55
CA GLN A 99 43.19 -2.86 -2.81
C GLN A 99 43.37 -4.21 -2.09
N ARG A 100 42.93 -4.32 -0.83
CA ARG A 100 42.97 -5.58 -0.09
C ARG A 100 42.08 -6.65 -0.71
N PHE A 101 40.92 -6.27 -1.23
CA PHE A 101 40.03 -7.14 -1.97
C PHE A 101 40.73 -7.68 -3.22
N GLU A 102 41.31 -6.80 -4.05
CA GLU A 102 42.00 -7.20 -5.27
C GLU A 102 43.29 -8.00 -5.03
N ASP A 103 44.06 -7.65 -3.99
CA ASP A 103 45.24 -8.41 -3.57
C ASP A 103 44.85 -9.84 -3.13
N ALA A 104 43.77 -9.97 -2.35
CA ALA A 104 43.26 -11.26 -1.92
C ALA A 104 42.78 -12.11 -3.11
N LEU A 105 42.09 -11.51 -4.08
CA LEU A 105 41.70 -12.19 -5.32
C LEU A 105 42.92 -12.68 -6.12
N ARG A 106 43.93 -11.83 -6.29
CA ARG A 106 45.19 -12.21 -6.97
C ARG A 106 45.94 -13.32 -6.26
N GLY A 107 45.87 -13.36 -4.93
CA GLY A 107 46.47 -14.42 -4.11
C GLY A 107 45.66 -15.72 -4.03
N GLY A 108 44.44 -15.77 -4.60
CA GLY A 108 43.52 -16.90 -4.43
C GLY A 108 42.95 -17.03 -3.02
N GLU A 109 43.08 -15.99 -2.18
CA GLU A 109 42.55 -15.93 -0.81
C GLU A 109 41.06 -15.51 -0.83
N TYR A 110 40.21 -16.29 -1.50
CA TYR A 110 38.82 -15.90 -1.79
C TYR A 110 37.97 -15.58 -0.56
N GLU A 111 38.16 -16.25 0.57
CA GLU A 111 37.42 -15.91 1.81
C GLU A 111 37.82 -14.55 2.37
N ARG A 112 39.10 -14.18 2.23
CA ARG A 112 39.60 -12.87 2.65
C ARG A 112 39.10 -11.77 1.73
N ALA A 113 39.02 -12.06 0.43
CA ALA A 113 38.35 -11.17 -0.52
C ALA A 113 36.87 -11.00 -0.14
N ALA A 114 36.15 -12.09 0.13
CA ALA A 114 34.73 -12.01 0.48
C ALA A 114 34.47 -11.18 1.76
N ARG A 115 35.35 -11.28 2.77
CA ARG A 115 35.27 -10.46 3.99
C ARG A 115 35.58 -8.98 3.76
N ALA A 116 36.37 -8.64 2.75
CA ALA A 116 36.73 -7.25 2.43
C ALA A 116 35.61 -6.49 1.69
N TYR A 117 34.73 -7.22 0.98
CA TYR A 117 33.61 -6.65 0.25
C TYR A 117 32.39 -6.46 1.17
N THR A 118 32.19 -5.26 1.69
CA THR A 118 31.14 -4.95 2.68
C THR A 118 29.88 -4.31 2.09
N GLY A 119 29.85 -4.06 0.78
CA GLY A 119 28.74 -3.44 0.05
C GLY A 119 29.18 -2.87 -1.30
N PRO A 120 28.27 -2.27 -2.08
CA PRO A 120 28.62 -1.72 -3.39
C PRO A 120 29.73 -0.67 -3.31
N PHE A 121 30.58 -0.65 -4.34
CA PHE A 121 31.67 0.34 -4.43
C PHE A 121 31.10 1.76 -4.46
N LEU A 122 31.59 2.61 -3.55
CA LEU A 122 31.19 4.00 -3.33
C LEU A 122 29.67 4.18 -3.19
N ASP A 123 29.00 3.25 -2.50
CA ASP A 123 27.55 3.31 -2.31
C ASP A 123 27.10 4.65 -1.67
N GLY A 124 26.10 5.28 -2.26
CA GLY A 124 25.57 6.58 -1.83
C GLY A 124 26.51 7.79 -1.96
N PHE A 125 27.69 7.63 -2.57
CA PHE A 125 28.64 8.73 -2.78
C PHE A 125 28.49 9.33 -4.18
N PHE A 126 28.25 10.65 -4.24
CA PHE A 126 28.05 11.38 -5.50
C PHE A 126 28.87 12.67 -5.51
N VAL A 127 29.44 13.01 -6.66
CA VAL A 127 30.11 14.29 -6.87
C VAL A 127 29.37 15.09 -7.95
N SER A 128 28.97 16.32 -7.62
CA SER A 128 28.26 17.19 -8.58
C SER A 128 29.14 17.56 -9.76
N ASP A 129 28.52 17.64 -10.95
CA ASP A 129 29.10 18.19 -12.18
C ASP A 129 30.34 17.44 -12.70
N VAL A 130 30.42 16.12 -12.50
CA VAL A 130 31.54 15.26 -12.97
C VAL A 130 31.08 13.95 -13.65
N GLY A 131 30.43 14.07 -14.81
CA GLY A 131 29.81 12.93 -15.50
C GLY A 131 30.75 11.77 -15.89
N ASP A 132 32.03 12.05 -16.20
CA ASP A 132 33.02 11.00 -16.51
C ASP A 132 33.42 10.18 -15.26
N PHE A 133 33.47 10.82 -14.09
CA PHE A 133 33.76 10.13 -12.83
C PHE A 133 32.63 9.18 -12.47
N GLU A 134 31.37 9.64 -12.56
CA GLU A 134 30.21 8.79 -12.26
C GLU A 134 30.12 7.58 -13.21
N ARG A 135 30.42 7.76 -14.50
CA ARG A 135 30.53 6.64 -15.45
C ARG A 135 31.62 5.63 -15.08
N TRP A 136 32.78 6.12 -14.65
CA TRP A 136 33.87 5.26 -14.19
C TRP A 136 33.48 4.50 -12.90
N VAL A 137 32.84 5.16 -11.94
CA VAL A 137 32.36 4.53 -10.70
C VAL A 137 31.41 3.38 -11.01
N GLU A 138 30.46 3.58 -11.94
CA GLU A 138 29.50 2.52 -12.28
C GLU A 138 30.16 1.31 -12.95
N ALA A 139 31.08 1.55 -13.90
CA ALA A 139 31.85 0.48 -14.53
C ALA A 139 32.73 -0.29 -13.51
N GLU A 140 33.30 0.42 -12.54
CA GLU A 140 34.13 -0.17 -11.49
C GLU A 140 33.27 -0.96 -10.48
N ARG A 141 32.08 -0.47 -10.15
CA ARG A 141 31.11 -1.17 -9.30
C ARG A 141 30.67 -2.48 -9.92
N GLU A 142 30.36 -2.48 -11.22
CA GLU A 142 30.02 -3.69 -11.98
C GLU A 142 31.18 -4.70 -11.97
N ARG A 143 32.41 -4.24 -12.30
CA ARG A 143 33.62 -5.08 -12.32
C ARG A 143 33.89 -5.73 -10.96
N LEU A 144 33.81 -4.95 -9.87
CA LEU A 144 34.09 -5.44 -8.52
C LEU A 144 32.98 -6.38 -8.01
N ALA A 145 31.72 -6.11 -8.34
CA ALA A 145 30.61 -7.01 -8.03
C ALA A 145 30.74 -8.35 -8.75
N HIS A 146 31.15 -8.34 -10.03
CA HIS A 146 31.43 -9.56 -10.78
C HIS A 146 32.56 -10.39 -10.16
N ALA A 147 33.67 -9.73 -9.80
CA ALA A 147 34.80 -10.40 -9.15
C ALA A 147 34.43 -10.98 -7.76
N TYR A 148 33.55 -10.30 -7.02
CA TYR A 148 33.02 -10.80 -5.74
C TYR A 148 32.11 -12.03 -5.95
N ASN A 149 31.24 -11.99 -6.98
CA ASN A 149 30.41 -13.13 -7.37
C ASN A 149 31.27 -14.37 -7.68
N ASP A 150 32.32 -14.21 -8.50
CA ASP A 150 33.24 -15.30 -8.86
C ASP A 150 33.94 -15.89 -7.64
N ALA A 151 34.36 -15.04 -6.69
CA ALA A 151 34.97 -15.49 -5.44
C ALA A 151 34.00 -16.31 -4.58
N LEU A 152 32.76 -15.84 -4.41
CA LEU A 152 31.72 -16.58 -3.68
C LEU A 152 31.38 -17.91 -4.36
N ASN A 153 31.29 -17.93 -5.69
CA ASN A 153 31.01 -19.14 -6.46
C ASN A 153 32.13 -20.19 -6.30
N THR A 154 33.38 -19.72 -6.28
CA THR A 154 34.56 -20.56 -6.01
C THR A 154 34.52 -21.14 -4.60
N LEU A 155 34.20 -20.33 -3.58
CA LEU A 155 34.07 -20.78 -2.19
C LEU A 155 32.93 -21.77 -2.00
N ALA A 156 31.76 -21.50 -2.57
CA ALA A 156 30.59 -22.37 -2.50
C ALA A 156 30.86 -23.73 -3.15
N THR A 157 31.55 -23.72 -4.30
CA THR A 157 31.95 -24.94 -5.01
C THR A 157 32.99 -25.74 -4.23
N ALA A 158 34.00 -25.08 -3.66
CA ALA A 158 35.03 -25.74 -2.86
C ALA A 158 34.47 -26.33 -1.56
N ALA A 159 33.56 -25.62 -0.88
CA ALA A 159 32.85 -26.13 0.30
C ALA A 159 32.02 -27.36 -0.03
N ARG A 160 31.29 -27.32 -1.16
CA ARG A 160 30.53 -28.48 -1.67
C ARG A 160 31.43 -29.69 -1.95
N GLN A 161 32.60 -29.49 -2.57
CA GLN A 161 33.56 -30.56 -2.86
C GLN A 161 34.13 -31.21 -1.60
N ARG A 162 34.25 -30.46 -0.49
CA ARG A 162 34.66 -30.98 0.82
C ARG A 162 33.54 -31.67 1.60
N GLY A 163 32.31 -31.68 1.08
CA GLY A 163 31.13 -32.19 1.80
C GLY A 163 30.62 -31.26 2.90
N ASP A 164 31.12 -30.02 2.97
CA ASP A 164 30.65 -29.03 3.95
C ASP A 164 29.42 -28.30 3.39
N HIS A 165 28.27 -28.96 3.54
CA HIS A 165 26.99 -28.50 3.01
C HIS A 165 26.50 -27.20 3.67
N SER A 166 26.80 -27.01 4.96
CA SER A 166 26.45 -25.79 5.69
C SER A 166 27.25 -24.58 5.18
N ALA A 167 28.58 -24.70 5.05
CA ALA A 167 29.40 -23.63 4.50
C ALA A 167 29.03 -23.34 3.03
N ALA A 168 28.75 -24.38 2.23
CA ALA A 168 28.28 -24.20 0.86
C ALA A 168 26.96 -23.40 0.82
N ALA A 169 25.97 -23.74 1.65
CA ALA A 169 24.69 -23.03 1.72
C ALA A 169 24.87 -21.57 2.14
N GLN A 170 25.80 -21.25 3.06
CA GLN A 170 26.10 -19.87 3.45
C GLN A 170 26.62 -19.05 2.27
N TRP A 171 27.57 -19.57 1.50
CA TRP A 171 28.10 -18.88 0.32
C TRP A 171 27.05 -18.73 -0.78
N TRP A 172 26.22 -19.75 -1.02
CA TRP A 172 25.12 -19.65 -1.99
C TRP A 172 24.03 -18.65 -1.58
N ARG A 173 23.74 -18.50 -0.28
CA ARG A 173 22.82 -17.44 0.20
C ARG A 173 23.34 -16.05 -0.12
N LEU A 174 24.66 -15.82 -0.01
CA LEU A 174 25.28 -14.54 -0.39
C LEU A 174 25.21 -14.30 -1.91
N LEU A 175 25.36 -15.34 -2.73
CA LEU A 175 25.19 -15.24 -4.18
C LEU A 175 23.75 -14.94 -4.59
N VAL A 176 22.77 -15.58 -3.96
CA VAL A 176 21.34 -15.29 -4.16
C VAL A 176 21.00 -13.86 -3.73
N ALA A 177 21.62 -13.35 -2.67
CA ALA A 177 21.41 -11.96 -2.25
C ALA A 177 22.01 -10.95 -3.25
N LEU A 178 23.09 -11.33 -3.95
CA LEU A 178 23.77 -10.49 -4.94
C LEU A 178 23.04 -10.47 -6.29
N ASP A 179 22.55 -11.63 -6.74
CA ASP A 179 21.74 -11.78 -7.95
C ASP A 179 20.54 -12.72 -7.67
N PRO A 180 19.43 -12.15 -7.17
CA PRO A 180 18.23 -12.93 -6.81
C PRO A 180 17.57 -13.67 -7.98
N LEU A 181 17.84 -13.27 -9.22
CA LEU A 181 17.30 -13.87 -10.44
C LEU A 181 18.25 -14.91 -11.05
N SER A 182 19.36 -15.23 -10.38
CA SER A 182 20.33 -16.21 -10.86
C SER A 182 19.86 -17.65 -10.64
N SER A 183 19.50 -18.33 -11.73
CA SER A 183 19.18 -19.77 -11.70
C SER A 183 20.33 -20.61 -11.16
N HIS A 184 21.57 -20.20 -11.41
CA HIS A 184 22.77 -20.88 -10.91
C HIS A 184 22.90 -20.77 -9.39
N ALA A 185 22.75 -19.56 -8.83
CA ALA A 185 22.85 -19.35 -7.40
C ALA A 185 21.73 -20.06 -6.63
N SER A 186 20.48 -19.95 -7.12
CA SER A 186 19.32 -20.62 -6.52
C SER A 186 19.44 -22.14 -6.58
N LEU A 187 19.86 -22.70 -7.72
CA LEU A 187 20.11 -24.14 -7.85
C LEU A 187 21.23 -24.62 -6.91
N GLY A 188 22.31 -23.83 -6.79
CA GLY A 188 23.42 -24.10 -5.88
C GLY A 188 22.97 -24.15 -4.42
N LEU A 189 22.16 -23.17 -3.99
CA LEU A 189 21.59 -23.12 -2.64
C LEU A 189 20.68 -24.32 -2.37
N MET A 190 19.72 -24.59 -3.27
CA MET A 190 18.81 -25.72 -3.12
C MET A 190 19.55 -27.06 -3.03
N THR A 191 20.60 -27.22 -3.82
CA THR A 191 21.43 -28.44 -3.82
C THR A 191 22.21 -28.57 -2.50
N ALA A 192 22.77 -27.47 -1.98
CA ALA A 192 23.49 -27.47 -0.71
C ALA A 192 22.57 -27.76 0.48
N LEU A 193 21.37 -27.15 0.51
CA LEU A 193 20.36 -27.39 1.54
C LEU A 193 19.87 -28.85 1.52
N ALA A 194 19.54 -29.37 0.34
CA ALA A 194 19.11 -30.77 0.19
C ALA A 194 20.21 -31.76 0.65
N ALA A 195 21.47 -31.50 0.29
CA ALA A 195 22.59 -32.34 0.74
C ALA A 195 22.87 -32.23 2.24
N GLY A 196 22.52 -31.10 2.87
CA GLY A 196 22.55 -30.89 4.32
C GLY A 196 21.35 -31.48 5.09
N GLY A 197 20.39 -32.11 4.40
CA GLY A 197 19.16 -32.64 5.01
C GLY A 197 18.03 -31.63 5.18
N GLU A 198 18.21 -30.40 4.71
CA GLU A 198 17.26 -29.29 4.81
C GLU A 198 16.31 -29.21 3.58
N THR A 199 15.72 -30.34 3.18
CA THR A 199 14.87 -30.45 1.98
C THR A 199 13.68 -29.48 1.98
N ALA A 200 13.08 -29.23 3.15
CA ALA A 200 11.97 -28.29 3.30
C ALA A 200 12.41 -26.83 3.05
N GLU A 201 13.61 -26.43 3.46
CA GLU A 201 14.18 -25.11 3.14
C GLU A 201 14.44 -24.98 1.64
N ALA A 202 14.99 -26.03 1.01
CA ALA A 202 15.26 -26.05 -0.42
C ALA A 202 13.98 -25.87 -1.27
N LEU A 203 12.88 -26.53 -0.88
CA LEU A 203 11.59 -26.38 -1.55
C LEU A 203 10.94 -25.02 -1.32
N ARG A 204 11.02 -24.46 -0.11
CA ARG A 204 10.56 -23.08 0.16
C ARG A 204 11.32 -22.07 -0.68
N HIS A 205 12.65 -22.20 -0.74
CA HIS A 205 13.47 -21.31 -1.54
C HIS A 205 13.12 -21.42 -3.04
N ALA A 206 12.86 -22.63 -3.55
CA ALA A 206 12.42 -22.83 -4.93
C ALA A 206 11.11 -22.11 -5.26
N GLN A 207 10.14 -22.14 -4.33
CA GLN A 207 8.86 -21.44 -4.49
C GLN A 207 9.05 -19.92 -4.50
N SER A 208 9.87 -19.39 -3.59
CA SER A 208 10.19 -17.96 -3.58
C SER A 208 10.94 -17.52 -4.84
N TYR A 209 11.85 -18.35 -5.35
CA TYR A 209 12.58 -18.08 -6.59
C TYR A 209 11.66 -18.15 -7.83
N GLU A 210 10.73 -19.11 -7.87
CA GLU A 210 9.73 -19.20 -8.94
C GLU A 210 8.82 -17.98 -9.00
N GLU A 211 8.37 -17.51 -7.84
CA GLU A 211 7.58 -16.29 -7.73
C GLU A 211 8.37 -15.09 -8.26
N LEU A 212 9.63 -14.95 -7.84
CA LEU A 212 10.48 -13.84 -8.23
C LEU A 212 10.80 -13.83 -9.74
N VAL A 213 11.19 -14.96 -10.34
CA VAL A 213 11.47 -15.06 -11.79
C VAL A 213 10.22 -14.76 -12.62
N ARG A 214 9.06 -15.20 -12.16
CA ARG A 214 7.79 -14.92 -12.84
C ARG A 214 7.37 -13.45 -12.71
N GLN A 215 7.64 -12.82 -11.57
CA GLN A 215 7.35 -11.40 -11.34
C GLN A 215 8.25 -10.47 -12.15
N GLU A 216 9.56 -10.73 -12.15
CA GLU A 216 10.55 -9.81 -12.72
C GLU A 216 10.85 -10.08 -14.21
N LEU A 217 10.84 -11.34 -14.64
CA LEU A 217 11.24 -11.74 -16.00
C LEU A 217 10.08 -12.27 -16.85
N ASN A 218 8.91 -12.53 -16.25
CA ASN A 218 7.76 -13.18 -16.89
C ASN A 218 8.15 -14.46 -17.66
N ALA A 219 9.14 -15.18 -17.14
CA ALA A 219 9.73 -16.37 -17.73
C ALA A 219 9.45 -17.60 -16.85
N PRO A 220 9.37 -18.81 -17.43
CA PRO A 220 9.32 -20.04 -16.64
C PRO A 220 10.65 -20.29 -15.91
N LEU A 221 10.62 -21.09 -14.84
CA LEU A 221 11.83 -21.55 -14.16
C LEU A 221 12.78 -22.28 -15.12
N ASP A 222 14.08 -22.16 -14.85
CA ASP A 222 15.09 -22.96 -15.52
C ASP A 222 14.79 -24.47 -15.35
N PRO A 223 14.92 -25.27 -16.42
CA PRO A 223 14.69 -26.73 -16.36
C PRO A 223 15.47 -27.44 -15.26
N SER A 224 16.67 -26.96 -14.93
CA SER A 224 17.55 -27.54 -13.91
C SER A 224 16.97 -27.38 -12.51
N VAL A 225 16.35 -26.23 -12.22
CA VAL A 225 15.64 -25.95 -10.97
C VAL A 225 14.38 -26.82 -10.89
N THR A 226 13.60 -26.86 -11.96
CA THR A 226 12.39 -27.69 -12.05
C THR A 226 12.70 -29.17 -11.82
N ALA A 227 13.80 -29.67 -12.39
CA ALA A 227 14.24 -31.06 -12.22
C ALA A 227 14.69 -31.36 -10.78
N LEU A 228 15.31 -30.40 -10.09
CA LEU A 228 15.65 -30.57 -8.68
C LEU A 228 14.41 -30.58 -7.79
N VAL A 229 13.46 -29.66 -8.00
CA VAL A 229 12.18 -29.63 -7.26
C VAL A 229 11.44 -30.97 -7.35
N ARG A 230 11.32 -31.54 -8.55
CA ARG A 230 10.69 -32.87 -8.73
C ARG A 230 11.40 -33.95 -7.93
N ARG A 231 12.74 -34.02 -8.03
CA ARG A 231 13.54 -35.00 -7.27
C ARG A 231 13.37 -34.84 -5.76
N LEU A 232 13.27 -33.62 -5.25
CA LEU A 232 13.08 -33.37 -3.81
C LEU A 232 11.68 -33.72 -3.32
N HIS A 233 10.66 -33.68 -4.18
CA HIS A 233 9.30 -34.16 -3.87
C HIS A 233 9.15 -35.68 -3.92
N ASP A 234 9.95 -36.37 -4.75
CA ASP A 234 9.89 -37.83 -4.93
C ASP A 234 10.69 -38.62 -3.87
N VAL A 235 11.38 -37.96 -2.94
CA VAL A 235 12.02 -38.62 -1.78
C VAL A 235 10.93 -38.99 -0.75
N PRO A 236 10.72 -40.29 -0.42
CA PRO A 236 9.75 -40.68 0.60
C PRO A 236 10.11 -40.04 1.95
N GLN A 237 9.24 -39.17 2.47
CA GLN A 237 9.30 -38.65 3.84
C GLN A 237 9.03 -39.79 4.83
N GLU A 238 10.05 -40.59 5.14
CA GLU A 238 10.08 -41.35 6.39
C GLU A 238 10.67 -40.45 7.48
N GLN A 239 9.86 -40.21 8.51
CA GLN A 239 10.16 -39.50 9.77
C GLN A 239 9.98 -37.98 9.79
N ALA A 240 8.71 -37.55 9.83
CA ALA A 240 8.25 -36.54 10.79
C ALA A 240 6.71 -36.62 10.91
N THR A 241 6.23 -37.32 11.93
CA THR A 241 4.83 -37.24 12.38
C THR A 241 4.54 -35.89 13.03
N PRO A 242 3.27 -35.44 12.99
CA PRO A 242 2.89 -34.04 13.10
C PRO A 242 2.56 -33.62 14.53
N ASP A 243 2.90 -32.37 14.86
CA ASP A 243 2.15 -31.62 15.87
C ASP A 243 1.48 -30.44 15.17
N ALA A 244 0.31 -30.73 14.63
CA ALA A 244 -0.60 -29.77 14.04
C ALA A 244 -1.51 -29.23 15.16
N THR A 245 -1.08 -28.16 15.83
CA THR A 245 -2.03 -27.23 16.43
C THR A 245 -2.53 -26.30 15.33
N ALA A 246 -3.73 -26.61 14.87
CA ALA A 246 -4.55 -25.75 14.03
C ALA A 246 -4.63 -24.34 14.63
N VAL A 247 -4.10 -23.36 13.92
CA VAL A 247 -4.45 -21.95 14.13
C VAL A 247 -5.85 -21.78 13.56
N GLY A 248 -6.86 -21.96 14.43
CA GLY A 248 -8.21 -21.51 14.15
C GLY A 248 -8.21 -19.99 13.96
N LEU A 249 -8.76 -19.55 12.83
CA LEU A 249 -9.13 -18.15 12.61
C LEU A 249 -9.94 -17.67 13.82
N PRO A 250 -9.59 -16.56 14.48
CA PRO A 250 -10.36 -16.07 15.61
C PRO A 250 -11.74 -15.62 15.12
N GLU A 251 -12.78 -16.09 15.81
CA GLU A 251 -14.16 -15.69 15.61
C GLU A 251 -14.32 -14.17 15.69
N ARG A 252 -14.99 -13.66 14.65
CA ARG A 252 -15.90 -12.51 14.62
C ARG A 252 -16.27 -11.98 16.01
N ASN A 253 -15.72 -10.83 16.41
CA ASN A 253 -16.40 -9.89 17.31
C ASN A 253 -15.72 -8.51 17.41
N VAL A 254 -15.42 -7.90 16.26
CA VAL A 254 -15.08 -6.45 16.19
C VAL A 254 -16.34 -5.61 16.40
N MET A 255 -17.50 -6.08 15.94
CA MET A 255 -18.80 -5.42 16.11
C MET A 255 -19.18 -5.22 17.57
N ASP A 256 -18.94 -6.19 18.43
CA ASP A 256 -19.21 -6.08 19.87
C ASP A 256 -18.29 -5.05 20.56
N ARG A 257 -17.04 -4.91 20.10
CA ARG A 257 -16.08 -3.92 20.62
C ARG A 257 -16.43 -2.49 20.19
N LEU A 258 -16.76 -2.28 18.92
CA LEU A 258 -17.27 -0.99 18.44
C LEU A 258 -18.56 -0.58 19.16
N ARG A 259 -19.41 -1.55 19.53
CA ARG A 259 -20.66 -1.31 20.28
C ARG A 259 -20.38 -0.83 21.71
N LEU A 260 -19.34 -1.36 22.36
CA LEU A 260 -18.88 -0.94 23.68
C LEU A 260 -18.26 0.46 23.66
N GLU A 261 -17.40 0.77 22.67
CA GLU A 261 -16.76 2.10 22.57
C GLU A 261 -17.72 3.22 22.16
N THR A 262 -18.73 2.92 21.32
CA THR A 262 -19.77 3.91 20.95
C THR A 262 -20.78 4.17 22.08
N LEU A 263 -20.96 3.23 23.02
CA LEU A 263 -21.78 3.45 24.21
C LEU A 263 -21.11 4.40 25.22
N ASP A 264 -19.77 4.36 25.32
CA ASP A 264 -19.00 5.27 26.18
C ASP A 264 -18.94 6.70 25.60
N ALA A 265 -18.96 6.86 24.28
CA ALA A 265 -18.90 8.17 23.62
C ALA A 265 -20.20 8.99 23.67
N VAL A 266 -21.35 8.38 24.01
CA VAL A 266 -22.69 9.03 23.92
C VAL A 266 -23.24 9.48 25.28
N THR A 267 -22.60 9.16 26.41
CA THR A 267 -23.13 9.53 27.73
C THR A 267 -22.54 10.84 28.29
N THR A 268 -22.96 12.00 27.74
CA THR A 268 -22.76 13.29 28.41
C THR A 268 -24.02 14.16 28.47
N LYS A 269 -24.74 14.16 29.62
CA LYS A 269 -25.23 15.40 30.29
C LYS A 269 -25.84 15.19 31.70
N LYS A 270 -25.24 15.91 32.67
CA LYS A 270 -25.73 16.64 33.88
C LYS A 270 -27.13 16.33 34.50
N SER A 271 -27.16 16.09 35.83
CA SER A 271 -27.52 17.10 36.87
C SER A 271 -28.05 16.54 38.23
N ARG A 272 -27.37 16.96 39.34
CA ARG A 272 -27.83 17.33 40.72
C ARG A 272 -28.40 16.29 41.74
N ARG A 273 -27.52 15.88 42.70
CA ARG A 273 -27.52 15.96 44.22
C ARG A 273 -28.83 15.76 45.05
N PRO A 274 -28.79 15.48 46.39
CA PRO A 274 -27.73 14.97 47.32
C PRO A 274 -28.22 13.95 48.42
N ILE A 275 -27.34 13.67 49.43
CA ILE A 275 -27.57 13.16 50.83
C ILE A 275 -27.45 11.63 51.02
N LEU A 276 -26.90 11.02 52.09
CA LEU A 276 -25.88 11.23 53.13
C LEU A 276 -25.90 9.95 54.01
N ARG A 277 -24.78 9.60 54.68
CA ARG A 277 -24.55 8.64 55.84
C ARG A 277 -23.67 7.43 55.47
N LEU A 278 -22.38 7.41 55.84
CA LEU A 278 -21.73 7.10 57.14
C LEU A 278 -21.18 5.64 57.19
N TRP A 279 -19.87 5.51 56.86
CA TRP A 279 -18.75 4.77 57.51
C TRP A 279 -18.96 3.39 58.20
N PRO A 280 -17.99 2.44 58.15
CA PRO A 280 -16.58 2.71 58.46
C PRO A 280 -15.49 2.11 57.52
N GLN A 281 -14.34 2.78 57.57
CA GLN A 281 -13.25 2.78 56.60
C GLN A 281 -12.03 1.93 56.98
N LEU A 282 -12.18 0.73 57.56
CA LEU A 282 -10.99 -0.04 57.97
C LEU A 282 -10.82 -1.44 57.34
N ALA A 283 -11.83 -1.96 56.63
CA ALA A 283 -11.68 -3.21 55.86
C ALA A 283 -11.30 -2.99 54.38
N VAL A 284 -11.70 -1.84 53.82
CA VAL A 284 -11.53 -1.54 52.39
C VAL A 284 -10.08 -1.21 52.04
N LEU A 285 -9.31 -0.61 52.95
CA LEU A 285 -7.90 -0.32 52.69
C LEU A 285 -7.04 -1.60 52.65
N GLY A 286 -7.32 -2.58 53.52
CA GLY A 286 -6.63 -3.87 53.53
C GLY A 286 -6.91 -4.70 52.27
N VAL A 287 -8.17 -4.76 51.83
CA VAL A 287 -8.57 -5.49 50.62
C VAL A 287 -8.14 -4.76 49.34
N LEU A 288 -8.11 -3.42 49.32
CA LEU A 288 -7.58 -2.66 48.19
C LEU A 288 -6.05 -2.72 48.10
N LEU A 289 -5.33 -2.78 49.22
CA LEU A 289 -3.87 -2.90 49.21
C LEU A 289 -3.41 -4.33 48.88
N LEU A 290 -4.05 -5.37 49.42
CA LEU A 290 -3.77 -6.77 49.08
C LEU A 290 -4.30 -7.17 47.70
N GLY A 291 -5.50 -6.70 47.32
CA GLY A 291 -6.06 -6.88 45.98
C GLY A 291 -5.26 -6.12 44.92
N GLY A 292 -4.79 -4.91 45.23
CA GLY A 292 -3.90 -4.12 44.36
C GLY A 292 -2.54 -4.76 44.15
N ALA A 293 -1.96 -5.37 45.19
CA ALA A 293 -0.69 -6.09 45.10
C ALA A 293 -0.81 -7.41 44.31
N LEU A 294 -1.89 -8.17 44.50
CA LEU A 294 -2.13 -9.45 43.83
C LEU A 294 -2.51 -9.26 42.34
N ILE A 295 -3.26 -8.21 42.01
CA ILE A 295 -3.56 -7.84 40.61
C ILE A 295 -2.30 -7.31 39.91
N ARG A 296 -1.38 -6.66 40.63
CA ARG A 296 -0.10 -6.20 40.07
C ARG A 296 0.89 -7.35 39.82
N SER A 297 0.83 -8.43 40.60
CA SER A 297 1.69 -9.62 40.40
C SER A 297 1.17 -10.61 39.35
N LEU A 298 -0.10 -10.52 38.96
CA LEU A 298 -0.73 -11.40 37.97
C LEU A 298 -0.92 -10.72 36.60
N ARG A 299 -0.46 -9.48 36.41
CA ARG A 299 -0.47 -8.85 35.08
C ARG A 299 0.57 -9.55 34.20
N PRO A 300 0.19 -10.08 33.03
CA PRO A 300 1.18 -10.57 32.08
C PRO A 300 2.19 -9.45 31.80
N ALA A 301 3.48 -9.79 31.85
CA ALA A 301 4.53 -8.83 31.53
C ALA A 301 4.27 -8.31 30.12
N ILE A 302 4.03 -6.99 30.00
CA ILE A 302 3.79 -6.36 28.70
C ILE A 302 5.09 -6.48 27.92
N GLN A 303 5.07 -7.25 26.83
CA GLN A 303 6.20 -7.36 25.94
C GLN A 303 6.24 -6.11 25.04
N PHE A 304 7.25 -5.28 25.25
CA PHE A 304 7.52 -4.12 24.39
C PHE A 304 8.33 -4.53 23.17
N ASP A 305 8.06 -3.90 22.03
CA ASP A 305 8.85 -4.07 20.82
C ASP A 305 10.14 -3.25 20.94
N SER A 306 11.28 -3.93 21.00
CA SER A 306 12.60 -3.32 21.19
C SER A 306 13.05 -2.40 20.06
N SER A 307 12.36 -2.44 18.92
CA SER A 307 12.62 -1.61 17.74
C SER A 307 11.66 -0.42 17.61
N LEU A 308 10.60 -0.35 18.42
CA LEU A 308 9.50 0.58 18.21
C LEU A 308 9.61 1.83 19.10
N VAL A 309 9.46 3.00 18.47
CA VAL A 309 9.51 4.32 19.12
C VAL A 309 8.18 5.05 18.94
N ALA A 310 7.63 5.61 20.02
CA ALA A 310 6.50 6.53 19.95
C ALA A 310 6.96 7.96 20.27
N VAL A 311 6.60 8.94 19.44
CA VAL A 311 6.91 10.35 19.69
C VAL A 311 5.65 11.07 20.17
N ALA A 312 5.58 11.39 21.46
CA ALA A 312 4.44 12.07 22.06
C ALA A 312 4.32 13.53 21.61
N PRO A 313 3.11 14.10 21.55
CA PRO A 313 2.89 15.53 21.36
C PRO A 313 3.64 16.35 22.40
N PHE A 314 4.29 17.42 21.95
CA PHE A 314 5.08 18.29 22.82
C PHE A 314 4.19 19.32 23.52
N ASP A 315 4.52 19.66 24.78
CA ASP A 315 3.87 20.80 25.42
C ASP A 315 4.52 22.09 24.95
N VAL A 316 3.72 23.01 24.41
CA VAL A 316 4.22 24.24 23.80
C VAL A 316 3.76 25.45 24.62
N LEU A 317 4.72 26.20 25.13
CA LEU A 317 4.50 27.35 26.01
C LEU A 317 5.05 28.63 25.36
N ALA A 318 4.34 29.75 25.56
CA ALA A 318 4.78 31.08 25.16
C ALA A 318 5.17 31.25 23.67
N MET A 319 4.49 30.54 22.75
CA MET A 319 4.74 30.63 21.30
C MET A 319 3.53 31.10 20.48
N ARG A 320 3.81 31.70 19.32
CA ARG A 320 2.79 31.93 18.27
C ARG A 320 2.60 30.63 17.47
N ASN A 321 1.34 30.20 17.29
CA ASN A 321 0.95 28.94 16.62
C ASN A 321 1.47 27.66 17.31
N PRO A 322 1.07 27.39 18.56
CA PRO A 322 1.57 26.24 19.33
C PRO A 322 1.33 24.89 18.64
N GLU A 323 0.22 24.75 17.91
CA GLU A 323 -0.15 23.49 17.24
C GLU A 323 0.85 23.05 16.16
N LEU A 324 1.51 23.99 15.48
CA LEU A 324 2.53 23.67 14.48
C LEU A 324 3.74 22.96 15.13
N TRP A 325 4.06 23.30 16.37
CA TRP A 325 5.16 22.69 17.13
C TRP A 325 4.72 21.42 17.85
N ARG A 326 3.54 21.44 18.47
CA ARG A 326 2.99 20.34 19.26
C ARG A 326 2.85 19.05 18.44
N GLU A 327 2.20 19.13 17.27
CA GLU A 327 2.01 17.98 16.37
C GLU A 327 3.10 17.91 15.30
N GLY A 328 3.60 19.06 14.82
CA GLY A 328 4.61 19.07 13.76
C GLY A 328 5.93 18.44 14.16
N LEU A 329 6.36 18.57 15.42
CA LEU A 329 7.53 17.83 15.92
C LEU A 329 7.29 16.32 15.97
N VAL A 330 6.06 15.88 16.27
CA VAL A 330 5.71 14.45 16.19
C VAL A 330 5.90 13.95 14.76
N ASP A 331 5.40 14.71 13.78
CA ASP A 331 5.51 14.37 12.37
C ASP A 331 6.94 14.28 11.86
N VAL A 332 7.78 15.26 12.19
CA VAL A 332 9.15 15.36 11.71
C VAL A 332 10.05 14.35 12.44
N LEU A 333 10.00 14.29 13.78
CA LEU A 333 10.85 13.38 14.55
C LEU A 333 10.48 11.90 14.29
N SER A 334 9.19 11.58 14.14
CA SER A 334 8.79 10.21 13.82
C SER A 334 9.34 9.75 12.47
N ARG A 335 9.41 10.65 11.47
CA ARG A 335 9.97 10.33 10.15
C ARG A 335 11.50 10.26 10.17
N ASN A 336 12.15 11.17 10.90
CA ASN A 336 13.59 11.18 11.04
C ASN A 336 14.13 9.95 11.80
N LEU A 337 13.37 9.43 12.79
CA LEU A 337 13.71 8.24 13.58
C LEU A 337 13.32 6.92 12.90
N ASP A 338 12.34 6.93 11.99
CA ASP A 338 11.89 5.71 11.31
C ASP A 338 12.95 5.21 10.33
N GLY A 339 13.39 3.96 10.48
CA GLY A 339 14.48 3.39 9.70
C GLY A 339 15.87 3.86 10.11
N ALA A 340 16.01 4.56 11.25
CA ALA A 340 17.29 4.87 11.85
C ALA A 340 17.85 3.63 12.58
N GLY A 341 18.78 2.92 11.93
CA GLY A 341 19.21 1.60 12.40
C GLY A 341 18.08 0.59 12.26
N SER A 342 17.76 -0.16 13.31
CA SER A 342 16.60 -1.07 13.34
C SER A 342 15.31 -0.42 13.80
N LEU A 343 15.29 0.90 14.07
CA LEU A 343 14.13 1.57 14.65
C LEU A 343 12.96 1.68 13.65
N ARG A 344 11.74 1.55 14.18
CA ARG A 344 10.47 1.87 13.52
C ARG A 344 9.69 2.84 14.41
N THR A 345 8.89 3.70 13.81
CA THR A 345 8.05 4.61 14.60
C THR A 345 6.58 4.26 14.55
N VAL A 346 5.90 4.48 15.68
CA VAL A 346 4.44 4.43 15.75
C VAL A 346 3.89 5.58 14.92
N SER A 347 2.83 5.33 14.14
CA SER A 347 2.21 6.35 13.31
C SER A 347 1.83 7.61 14.13
N PRO A 348 2.19 8.83 13.67
CA PRO A 348 1.85 10.09 14.36
C PRO A 348 0.38 10.21 14.77
N THR A 349 -0.56 9.79 13.91
CA THR A 349 -1.99 9.89 14.22
C THR A 349 -2.41 8.98 15.38
N VAL A 350 -1.86 7.76 15.44
CA VAL A 350 -2.08 6.83 16.56
C VAL A 350 -1.55 7.42 17.86
N VAL A 351 -0.35 8.01 17.83
CA VAL A 351 0.27 8.62 19.01
C VAL A 351 -0.51 9.82 19.51
N ILE A 352 -0.84 10.77 18.63
CA ILE A 352 -1.60 11.98 18.98
C ILE A 352 -2.93 11.61 19.65
N ARG A 353 -3.59 10.56 19.17
CA ARG A 353 -4.90 10.12 19.67
C ARG A 353 -4.84 9.36 20.98
N ARG A 354 -3.82 8.49 21.16
CA ARG A 354 -3.62 7.73 22.40
C ARG A 354 -2.96 8.57 23.50
N TRP A 355 -2.40 9.73 23.15
CA TRP A 355 -1.80 10.64 24.10
C TRP A 355 -2.86 11.27 25.01
N GLN A 356 -2.73 10.99 26.31
CA GLN A 356 -3.59 11.56 27.34
C GLN A 356 -2.73 12.17 28.44
N GLY A 357 -2.54 13.49 28.45
CA GLY A 357 -1.79 14.17 29.50
C GLY A 357 -0.80 15.20 28.98
N HIS A 358 0.25 15.42 29.76
CA HIS A 358 1.33 16.38 29.51
C HIS A 358 2.63 15.64 29.19
N ALA A 359 3.62 16.36 28.70
CA ALA A 359 4.95 15.83 28.40
C ALA A 359 5.70 15.46 29.70
N ASP A 360 5.27 14.37 30.32
CA ASP A 360 5.74 13.84 31.59
C ASP A 360 5.96 12.32 31.51
N PRO A 361 6.80 11.73 32.39
CA PRO A 361 7.11 10.30 32.36
C PRO A 361 5.88 9.38 32.55
N THR A 362 4.88 9.82 33.32
CA THR A 362 3.68 8.99 33.61
C THR A 362 2.79 8.88 32.38
N SER A 363 2.62 9.99 31.66
CA SER A 363 1.91 10.03 30.38
C SER A 363 2.69 9.26 29.31
N ALA A 364 4.02 9.40 29.26
CA ALA A 364 4.89 8.63 28.38
C ALA A 364 4.81 7.11 28.62
N ALA A 365 4.82 6.66 29.88
CA ALA A 365 4.69 5.24 30.23
C ALA A 365 3.31 4.67 29.82
N ARG A 366 2.23 5.46 29.96
CA ARG A 366 0.90 5.06 29.47
C ARG A 366 0.86 4.95 27.94
N LEU A 367 1.50 5.88 27.24
CA LEU A 367 1.63 5.82 25.79
C LEU A 367 2.44 4.58 25.34
N ALA A 368 3.52 4.24 26.04
CA ALA A 368 4.30 3.04 25.78
C ALA A 368 3.45 1.77 25.87
N VAL A 369 2.68 1.62 26.95
CA VAL A 369 1.75 0.49 27.14
C VAL A 369 0.69 0.48 26.04
N GLY A 370 0.11 1.64 25.74
CA GLY A 370 -0.92 1.78 24.73
C GLY A 370 -0.45 1.47 23.31
N THR A 371 0.84 1.63 23.00
CA THR A 371 1.41 1.45 21.65
C THR A 371 2.34 0.25 21.53
N ARG A 372 2.68 -0.40 22.64
CA ARG A 372 3.74 -1.42 22.78
C ARG A 372 5.14 -0.94 22.37
N ALA A 373 5.34 0.37 22.21
CA ALA A 373 6.65 0.95 21.95
C ALA A 373 7.53 0.82 23.18
N ARG A 374 8.78 0.34 22.99
CA ARG A 374 9.76 0.34 24.07
C ARG A 374 10.23 1.74 24.40
N PHE A 375 10.48 2.56 23.38
CA PHE A 375 11.00 3.91 23.57
C PHE A 375 9.89 4.94 23.36
N VAL A 376 9.80 5.91 24.27
CA VAL A 376 8.85 7.03 24.14
C VAL A 376 9.61 8.35 24.23
N VAL A 377 9.51 9.15 23.18
CA VAL A 377 10.04 10.52 23.13
C VAL A 377 8.94 11.47 23.58
N TYR A 378 9.23 12.34 24.54
CA TYR A 378 8.30 13.39 24.99
C TYR A 378 9.09 14.63 25.39
N GLY A 379 8.47 15.80 25.35
CA GLY A 379 9.20 17.03 25.62
C GLY A 379 8.36 18.30 25.63
N GLN A 380 9.02 19.40 25.95
CA GLN A 380 8.43 20.73 26.03
C GLN A 380 9.16 21.69 25.09
N VAL A 381 8.42 22.61 24.48
CA VAL A 381 8.91 23.72 23.66
C VAL A 381 8.52 25.01 24.35
N LEU A 382 9.49 25.88 24.60
CA LEU A 382 9.31 27.19 25.21
C LEU A 382 9.75 28.28 24.24
N GLY A 383 8.91 29.27 24.00
CA GLY A 383 9.31 30.47 23.26
C GLY A 383 10.27 31.34 24.09
N GLU A 384 11.45 31.64 23.56
CA GLU A 384 12.43 32.56 24.14
C GLU A 384 12.48 33.83 23.28
N GLY A 385 11.68 34.84 23.63
CA GLY A 385 11.58 36.08 22.83
C GLY A 385 10.72 35.93 21.56
N ALA A 386 10.94 36.79 20.56
CA ALA A 386 10.13 36.80 19.34
C ALA A 386 10.48 35.68 18.35
N ASP A 387 11.78 35.31 18.29
CA ASP A 387 12.34 34.51 17.19
C ASP A 387 13.18 33.30 17.66
N SER A 388 13.21 32.97 18.96
CA SER A 388 13.95 31.81 19.48
C SER A 388 13.05 30.85 20.25
N VAL A 389 13.45 29.58 20.27
CA VAL A 389 12.78 28.50 21.00
C VAL A 389 13.80 27.71 21.80
N HIS A 390 13.39 27.27 22.98
CA HIS A 390 14.09 26.30 23.80
C HIS A 390 13.28 25.00 23.84
N VAL A 391 13.91 23.88 23.54
CA VAL A 391 13.27 22.56 23.49
C VAL A 391 13.98 21.62 24.43
N ARG A 392 13.20 21.05 25.35
CA ARG A 392 13.60 19.99 26.26
C ARG A 392 12.94 18.68 25.83
N VAL A 393 13.73 17.64 25.57
CA VAL A 393 13.26 16.33 25.12
C VAL A 393 13.79 15.24 26.03
N ALA A 394 12.95 14.29 26.40
CA ALA A 394 13.35 13.09 27.13
C ALA A 394 12.98 11.83 26.33
N VAL A 395 13.80 10.78 26.47
CA VAL A 395 13.53 9.46 25.90
C VAL A 395 13.33 8.46 27.05
N LEU A 396 12.12 7.96 27.23
CA LEU A 396 11.79 6.90 28.20
C LEU A 396 12.04 5.53 27.59
N ASP A 397 12.73 4.64 28.31
CA ASP A 397 12.72 3.19 28.07
C ASP A 397 11.67 2.55 28.97
N ALA A 398 10.54 2.17 28.38
CA ALA A 398 9.40 1.58 29.08
C ALA A 398 9.70 0.20 29.67
N GLN A 399 10.72 -0.50 29.15
CA GLN A 399 11.15 -1.79 29.71
C GLN A 399 11.84 -1.62 31.06
N SER A 400 12.64 -0.56 31.22
CA SER A 400 13.36 -0.27 32.46
C SER A 400 12.68 0.79 33.33
N ASP A 401 11.60 1.42 32.82
CA ASP A 401 10.87 2.53 33.44
C ASP A 401 11.79 3.71 33.80
N ARG A 402 12.73 4.03 32.91
CA ARG A 402 13.76 5.06 33.11
C ARG A 402 13.93 5.96 31.88
N ALA A 403 14.16 7.25 32.12
CA ALA A 403 14.62 8.15 31.08
C ALA A 403 16.09 7.83 30.73
N LEU A 404 16.36 7.51 29.47
CA LEU A 404 17.69 7.23 28.95
C LEU A 404 18.51 8.51 28.76
N VAL A 405 17.84 9.59 28.39
CA VAL A 405 18.46 10.90 28.15
C VAL A 405 17.45 12.01 28.34
N GLU A 406 17.93 13.16 28.79
CA GLU A 406 17.26 14.46 28.68
C GLU A 406 18.15 15.38 27.84
N ILE A 407 17.55 16.02 26.83
CA ILE A 407 18.22 16.83 25.81
C ILE A 407 17.63 18.23 25.87
N ASP A 408 18.46 19.22 26.15
CA ASP A 408 18.10 20.64 26.11
C ASP A 408 18.80 21.34 24.93
N ARG A 409 18.03 22.05 24.10
CA ARG A 409 18.53 22.78 22.93
C ARG A 409 17.79 24.11 22.75
N SER A 410 18.50 25.18 22.39
CA SER A 410 17.89 26.41 21.90
C SER A 410 18.27 26.65 20.44
N ASP A 411 17.32 27.11 19.63
CA ASP A 411 17.54 27.49 18.22
C ASP A 411 16.52 28.58 17.81
N GLN A 412 16.60 29.05 16.57
CA GLN A 412 15.64 30.00 16.01
C GLN A 412 14.28 29.32 15.77
N ALA A 413 13.20 30.04 16.05
CA ALA A 413 11.81 29.58 15.90
C ALA A 413 11.41 29.32 14.43
N ASP A 414 12.20 29.79 13.48
CA ASP A 414 12.03 29.47 12.07
C ASP A 414 12.91 28.30 11.63
N ARG A 415 13.78 27.72 12.45
CA ARG A 415 14.66 26.60 12.06
C ARG A 415 14.26 25.24 12.67
N ILE A 416 12.97 24.91 12.58
CA ILE A 416 12.44 23.62 13.07
C ILE A 416 13.12 22.41 12.39
N ASP A 417 13.56 22.56 11.15
CA ASP A 417 14.32 21.57 10.37
C ASP A 417 15.63 21.19 11.06
N ARG A 418 16.47 22.19 11.35
CA ARG A 418 17.80 22.01 11.95
C ARG A 418 17.70 21.51 13.39
N LEU A 419 16.76 22.06 14.14
CA LEU A 419 16.51 21.66 15.51
C LEU A 419 16.08 20.20 15.58
N SER A 420 15.16 19.78 14.71
CA SER A 420 14.71 18.40 14.60
C SER A 420 15.85 17.44 14.25
N ASP A 421 16.70 17.78 13.27
CA ASP A 421 17.85 16.94 12.89
C ASP A 421 18.83 16.76 14.05
N SER A 422 19.10 17.85 14.80
CA SER A 422 19.99 17.83 15.97
C SER A 422 19.42 16.97 17.10
N LEU A 423 18.12 17.15 17.41
CA LEU A 423 17.41 16.33 18.39
C LEU A 423 17.39 14.85 17.99
N THR A 424 17.16 14.55 16.71
CA THR A 424 17.17 13.18 16.17
C THR A 424 18.51 12.50 16.43
N LEU A 425 19.63 13.16 16.12
CA LEU A 425 20.97 12.63 16.37
C LEU A 425 21.23 12.34 17.85
N ASP A 426 20.84 13.27 18.72
CA ASP A 426 21.03 13.13 20.17
C ASP A 426 20.18 11.98 20.73
N MET A 427 18.93 11.84 20.29
CA MET A 427 18.05 10.74 20.69
C MET A 427 18.60 9.39 20.22
N ILE A 428 19.02 9.28 18.96
CA ILE A 428 19.58 8.03 18.45
C ILE A 428 20.81 7.63 19.27
N ARG A 429 21.75 8.55 19.53
CA ARG A 429 22.93 8.27 20.38
C ARG A 429 22.55 7.72 21.76
N ALA A 430 21.44 8.15 22.33
CA ALA A 430 20.95 7.64 23.60
C ALA A 430 20.34 6.23 23.50
N VAL A 431 19.68 5.92 22.37
CA VAL A 431 19.04 4.61 22.16
C VAL A 431 20.01 3.56 21.62
N THR A 432 21.03 3.95 20.83
CA THR A 432 22.01 3.06 20.19
C THR A 432 22.72 2.07 21.14
N PRO A 433 23.16 2.43 22.36
CA PRO A 433 23.76 1.47 23.29
C PRO A 433 22.81 0.31 23.67
N THR A 434 21.50 0.54 23.51
CA THR A 434 20.44 -0.40 23.82
C THR A 434 20.05 -1.27 22.60
N ILE A 435 20.54 -0.92 21.40
CA ILE A 435 20.25 -1.58 20.12
C ILE A 435 21.56 -2.11 19.53
N LEU A 436 21.75 -3.44 19.56
CA LEU A 436 22.96 -4.06 19.03
C LEU A 436 23.12 -3.82 17.50
N GLY A 437 24.24 -3.21 17.11
CA GLY A 437 24.93 -3.49 15.84
C GLY A 437 24.35 -2.96 14.53
N SER A 438 23.92 -1.70 14.42
CA SER A 438 23.49 -1.11 13.14
C SER A 438 24.14 0.23 12.80
N HIS A 439 24.49 0.41 11.51
CA HIS A 439 24.81 1.72 10.96
C HIS A 439 23.54 2.58 10.95
N VAL A 440 23.60 3.75 11.58
CA VAL A 440 22.48 4.69 11.62
C VAL A 440 22.54 5.58 10.38
N ARG A 441 21.56 5.41 9.49
CA ARG A 441 21.26 6.38 8.43
C ARG A 441 20.09 7.25 8.87
N LEU A 442 20.26 8.56 8.83
CA LEU A 442 19.17 9.50 9.03
C LEU A 442 18.39 9.66 7.74
N HIS A 443 17.06 9.70 7.86
CA HIS A 443 16.16 9.97 6.77
C HIS A 443 15.62 11.39 6.89
N SER A 444 15.41 12.04 5.75
CA SER A 444 14.87 13.39 5.69
C SER A 444 13.35 13.33 5.48
N VAL A 445 12.65 14.39 5.89
CA VAL A 445 11.25 14.64 5.48
C VAL A 445 11.16 14.97 3.98
N GLY A 446 12.26 15.15 3.26
CA GLY A 446 12.28 15.28 1.80
C GLY A 446 12.12 16.71 1.27
N THR A 447 12.28 17.72 2.13
CA THR A 447 12.40 19.12 1.73
C THR A 447 13.43 19.84 2.59
N ARG A 448 14.12 20.83 2.00
CA ARG A 448 14.93 21.81 2.72
C ARG A 448 14.26 23.19 2.79
N SER A 449 13.11 23.34 2.15
CA SER A 449 12.33 24.56 2.16
C SER A 449 11.45 24.58 3.41
N LEU A 450 11.86 25.34 4.42
CA LEU A 450 11.07 25.53 5.63
C LEU A 450 9.65 26.04 5.32
N PRO A 451 9.43 27.03 4.44
CA PRO A 451 8.08 27.43 4.07
C PRO A 451 7.25 26.27 3.52
N ALA A 452 7.85 25.38 2.71
CA ALA A 452 7.20 24.19 2.19
C ALA A 452 6.87 23.19 3.31
N LEU A 453 7.81 22.92 4.22
CA LEU A 453 7.60 22.05 5.38
C LEU A 453 6.46 22.56 6.28
N LYS A 454 6.43 23.87 6.58
CA LYS A 454 5.35 24.48 7.37
C LYS A 454 3.99 24.35 6.69
N ALA A 455 3.93 24.51 5.36
CA ALA A 455 2.71 24.31 4.59
C ALA A 455 2.28 22.83 4.62
N PHE A 456 3.20 21.90 4.40
CA PHE A 456 2.94 20.46 4.48
C PHE A 456 2.39 20.02 5.84
N LEU A 457 2.99 20.46 6.95
CA LEU A 457 2.53 20.11 8.30
C LEU A 457 1.14 20.66 8.62
N ARG A 458 0.79 21.84 8.08
CA ARG A 458 -0.59 22.35 8.16
C ARG A 458 -1.55 21.47 7.36
N GLY A 459 -1.12 21.01 6.19
CA GLY A 459 -1.86 20.05 5.38
C GLY A 459 -2.13 18.73 6.14
N GLU A 460 -1.11 18.15 6.78
CA GLU A 460 -1.24 16.91 7.56
C GLU A 460 -2.27 17.06 8.69
N ARG A 461 -2.27 18.20 9.38
CA ARG A 461 -3.27 18.51 10.41
C ARG A 461 -4.70 18.54 9.85
N PHE A 462 -4.91 19.20 8.71
CA PHE A 462 -6.22 19.24 8.07
C PHE A 462 -6.65 17.87 7.54
N LEU A 463 -5.73 17.10 6.98
CA LEU A 463 -6.01 15.74 6.50
C LEU A 463 -6.41 14.80 7.65
N ARG A 464 -5.80 14.89 8.84
CA ARG A 464 -6.19 14.12 10.04
C ARG A 464 -7.65 14.33 10.45
N HIS A 465 -8.19 15.52 10.18
CA HIS A 465 -9.59 15.86 10.46
C HIS A 465 -10.50 15.71 9.23
N PHE A 466 -9.95 15.20 8.13
CA PHE A 466 -10.62 15.01 6.85
C PHE A 466 -11.21 16.30 6.25
N THR A 467 -10.59 17.46 6.49
CA THR A 467 -10.96 18.73 5.85
C THR A 467 -10.16 18.90 4.55
N LEU A 468 -10.66 18.37 3.42
CA LEU A 468 -9.85 18.18 2.22
C LEU A 468 -9.45 19.48 1.54
N ASP A 469 -10.35 20.46 1.41
CA ASP A 469 -10.04 21.74 0.74
C ASP A 469 -8.86 22.47 1.39
N SER A 470 -8.84 22.51 2.72
CA SER A 470 -7.74 23.11 3.48
C SER A 470 -6.46 22.28 3.40
N ALA A 471 -6.57 20.95 3.37
CA ALA A 471 -5.43 20.07 3.19
C ALA A 471 -4.81 20.28 1.79
N ILE A 472 -5.61 20.23 0.74
CA ILE A 472 -5.22 20.45 -0.67
C ILE A 472 -4.53 21.80 -0.83
N ALA A 473 -5.13 22.90 -0.36
CA ALA A 473 -4.54 24.23 -0.48
C ALA A 473 -3.16 24.34 0.20
N ASN A 474 -2.96 23.64 1.32
CA ASN A 474 -1.68 23.64 2.03
C ASN A 474 -0.65 22.71 1.37
N TYR A 475 -1.05 21.56 0.84
CA TYR A 475 -0.16 20.68 0.08
C TYR A 475 0.24 21.29 -1.26
N ASP A 476 -0.69 21.91 -1.98
CA ASP A 476 -0.40 22.66 -3.20
C ASP A 476 0.60 23.78 -2.93
N ARG A 477 0.38 24.55 -1.86
CA ARG A 477 1.35 25.57 -1.41
C ARG A 477 2.72 24.96 -1.10
N ALA A 478 2.78 23.78 -0.46
CA ALA A 478 4.04 23.10 -0.19
C ALA A 478 4.76 22.71 -1.50
N VAL A 479 4.02 22.18 -2.48
CA VAL A 479 4.55 21.81 -3.82
C VAL A 479 5.00 23.03 -4.61
N VAL A 480 4.31 24.17 -4.51
CA VAL A 480 4.73 25.43 -5.15
C VAL A 480 6.02 25.97 -4.52
N LEU A 481 6.19 25.82 -3.21
CA LEU A 481 7.36 26.29 -2.47
C LEU A 481 8.58 25.33 -2.59
N ASP A 482 8.34 24.06 -2.90
CA ASP A 482 9.35 23.06 -3.23
C ASP A 482 8.73 22.01 -4.17
N THR A 483 9.03 22.15 -5.46
CA THR A 483 8.47 21.30 -6.52
C THR A 483 8.99 19.87 -6.49
N THR A 484 10.01 19.58 -5.68
CA THR A 484 10.62 18.26 -5.51
C THR A 484 10.16 17.55 -4.24
N PHE A 485 9.29 18.17 -3.44
CA PHE A 485 8.85 17.64 -2.16
C PHE A 485 7.90 16.43 -2.33
N ALA A 486 8.48 15.24 -2.41
CA ALA A 486 7.79 13.99 -2.73
C ALA A 486 6.59 13.67 -1.81
N LEU A 487 6.72 13.87 -0.49
CA LEU A 487 5.62 13.66 0.44
C LEU A 487 4.46 14.62 0.21
N ALA A 488 4.73 15.89 -0.13
CA ALA A 488 3.68 16.85 -0.43
C ALA A 488 2.96 16.50 -1.75
N LEU A 489 3.69 16.04 -2.76
CA LEU A 489 3.13 15.55 -4.02
C LEU A 489 2.21 14.34 -3.80
N ASP A 490 2.66 13.36 -3.00
CA ASP A 490 1.87 12.17 -2.63
C ASP A 490 0.60 12.53 -1.85
N ARG A 491 0.71 13.41 -0.85
CA ARG A 491 -0.47 13.86 -0.07
C ARG A 491 -1.43 14.71 -0.89
N LEU A 492 -0.92 15.54 -1.80
CA LEU A 492 -1.74 16.31 -2.72
C LEU A 492 -2.53 15.39 -3.66
N GLN A 493 -1.86 14.42 -4.30
CA GLN A 493 -2.51 13.41 -5.12
C GLN A 493 -3.61 12.68 -4.34
N LEU A 494 -3.28 12.16 -3.16
CA LEU A 494 -4.24 11.42 -2.33
C LEU A 494 -5.46 12.29 -2.04
N SER A 495 -5.26 13.52 -1.56
CA SER A 495 -6.35 14.43 -1.17
C SER A 495 -7.21 14.86 -2.37
N LEU A 496 -6.59 15.08 -3.54
CA LEU A 496 -7.30 15.37 -4.79
C LEU A 496 -8.13 14.19 -5.29
N GLY A 497 -7.73 12.95 -4.98
CA GLY A 497 -8.53 11.76 -5.28
C GLY A 497 -9.84 11.68 -4.50
N TRP A 498 -9.91 12.34 -3.34
CA TRP A 498 -11.12 12.45 -2.51
C TRP A 498 -11.99 13.67 -2.82
N ASN A 499 -11.42 14.68 -3.46
CA ASN A 499 -12.16 15.87 -3.87
C ASN A 499 -12.73 15.64 -5.29
N ASP A 500 -13.94 16.12 -5.58
CA ASP A 500 -14.73 15.92 -6.82
C ASP A 500 -14.09 16.56 -8.09
N SER A 501 -12.77 16.67 -8.14
CA SER A 501 -11.98 17.35 -9.16
C SER A 501 -11.96 16.64 -10.53
N GLY A 502 -12.68 15.52 -10.68
CA GLY A 502 -12.71 14.71 -11.90
C GLY A 502 -11.35 14.04 -12.24
N PRO A 503 -11.28 13.18 -13.28
CA PRO A 503 -9.99 12.74 -13.83
C PRO A 503 -9.47 13.81 -14.83
N ALA A 504 -8.20 14.20 -14.92
CA ALA A 504 -6.92 13.52 -14.72
C ALA A 504 -5.85 14.44 -14.10
N VAL A 505 -5.88 14.62 -12.77
CA VAL A 505 -4.84 15.35 -12.01
C VAL A 505 -4.02 14.45 -11.07
N PRO A 506 -4.59 13.39 -10.43
CA PRO A 506 -3.82 12.56 -9.48
C PRO A 506 -2.60 11.87 -10.09
N GLY A 507 -2.73 11.24 -11.27
CA GLY A 507 -1.64 10.48 -11.89
C GLY A 507 -0.38 11.31 -12.16
N TYR A 508 -0.51 12.60 -12.47
CA TYR A 508 0.65 13.48 -12.66
C TYR A 508 1.44 13.69 -11.36
N TYR A 509 0.75 14.00 -10.26
CA TYR A 509 1.39 14.24 -8.97
C TYR A 509 1.98 12.98 -8.38
N ALA A 510 1.29 11.84 -8.54
CA ALA A 510 1.85 10.55 -8.18
C ALA A 510 3.19 10.33 -8.90
N ALA A 511 3.30 10.64 -10.21
CA ALA A 511 4.48 10.35 -11.02
C ALA A 511 5.68 11.11 -10.52
N ARG A 512 5.43 12.38 -10.19
CA ARG A 512 6.43 13.26 -9.62
C ARG A 512 6.82 12.82 -8.22
N ALA A 513 5.86 12.39 -7.39
CA ALA A 513 6.18 11.86 -6.06
C ALA A 513 7.13 10.66 -6.17
N ALA A 514 6.86 9.72 -7.08
CA ALA A 514 7.74 8.59 -7.35
C ALA A 514 9.12 9.02 -7.88
N ALA A 515 9.18 9.97 -8.82
CA ALA A 515 10.44 10.48 -9.37
C ALA A 515 11.33 11.16 -8.31
N PHE A 516 10.72 11.77 -7.29
CA PHE A 516 11.43 12.42 -6.19
C PHE A 516 11.49 11.56 -4.91
N ASN A 517 11.18 10.27 -5.00
CA ASN A 517 11.20 9.34 -3.87
C ASN A 517 12.65 8.92 -3.51
N HIS A 518 13.41 9.81 -2.89
CA HIS A 518 14.78 9.55 -2.46
C HIS A 518 15.08 10.18 -1.09
N GLY A 519 15.88 9.50 -0.27
CA GLY A 519 16.28 10.00 1.05
C GLY A 519 15.19 10.00 2.14
N LEU A 520 14.02 9.43 1.84
CA LEU A 520 12.93 9.19 2.77
C LEU A 520 13.12 7.85 3.51
N SER A 521 12.38 7.65 4.61
CA SER A 521 12.39 6.36 5.30
C SER A 521 11.77 5.27 4.42
N ALA A 522 12.14 4.01 4.66
CA ALA A 522 11.62 2.86 3.92
C ALA A 522 10.08 2.81 3.95
N ARG A 523 9.47 3.22 5.06
CA ARG A 523 8.03 3.33 5.23
C ARG A 523 7.40 4.34 4.27
N ASP A 524 7.89 5.58 4.26
CA ASP A 524 7.34 6.64 3.42
C ASP A 524 7.63 6.38 1.93
N SER A 525 8.83 5.89 1.60
CA SER A 525 9.17 5.50 0.23
C SER A 525 8.27 4.39 -0.32
N LEU A 526 7.91 3.41 0.52
CA LEU A 526 7.03 2.32 0.12
C LEU A 526 5.61 2.83 -0.18
N LEU A 527 5.07 3.71 0.67
CA LEU A 527 3.74 4.30 0.44
C LEU A 527 3.66 5.10 -0.86
N ILE A 528 4.70 5.86 -1.20
CA ILE A 528 4.76 6.58 -2.49
C ILE A 528 4.84 5.59 -3.67
N ALA A 529 5.67 4.55 -3.55
CA ALA A 529 5.86 3.58 -4.62
C ALA A 529 4.56 2.81 -4.95
N LEU A 530 3.74 2.54 -3.94
CA LEU A 530 2.49 1.80 -4.10
C LEU A 530 1.49 2.49 -5.05
N SER A 531 1.48 3.82 -5.12
CA SER A 531 0.57 4.59 -6.00
C SER A 531 0.81 4.36 -7.51
N TRP A 532 1.91 3.69 -7.88
CA TRP A 532 2.32 3.41 -9.27
C TRP A 532 2.23 1.94 -9.67
N MET A 533 1.94 1.07 -8.71
CA MET A 533 1.93 -0.36 -8.93
C MET A 533 0.59 -0.81 -9.48
N ALA A 534 0.61 -1.76 -10.41
CA ALA A 534 -0.61 -2.48 -10.78
C ALA A 534 -1.19 -3.18 -9.54
N ALA A 535 -2.53 -3.32 -9.49
CA ALA A 535 -3.22 -3.81 -8.28
C ALA A 535 -2.70 -5.15 -7.74
N ARG A 536 -2.33 -6.11 -8.62
CA ARG A 536 -1.76 -7.42 -8.19
C ARG A 536 -0.45 -7.30 -7.41
N PRO A 537 0.65 -6.78 -8.00
CA PRO A 537 1.89 -6.63 -7.26
C PRO A 537 1.75 -5.64 -6.09
N GLN A 538 0.87 -4.65 -6.20
CA GLN A 538 0.55 -3.74 -5.10
C GLN A 538 0.00 -4.48 -3.87
N ILE A 539 -0.99 -5.37 -4.02
CA ILE A 539 -1.58 -6.14 -2.91
C ILE A 539 -0.53 -7.05 -2.25
N ALA A 540 0.27 -7.79 -3.03
CA ALA A 540 1.31 -8.66 -2.47
C ALA A 540 2.36 -7.86 -1.66
N THR A 541 2.79 -6.71 -2.20
CA THR A 541 3.68 -5.79 -1.49
C THR A 541 3.03 -5.23 -0.22
N LEU A 542 1.74 -4.88 -0.27
CA LEU A 542 0.99 -4.41 0.89
C LEU A 542 0.84 -5.49 1.97
N GLU A 543 0.65 -6.75 1.60
CA GLU A 543 0.63 -7.87 2.55
C GLU A 543 1.97 -8.03 3.27
N GLY A 544 3.09 -7.92 2.54
CA GLY A 544 4.42 -7.85 3.13
C GLY A 544 4.62 -6.60 4.02
N ALA A 545 4.08 -5.46 3.59
CA ALA A 545 4.17 -4.20 4.33
C ALA A 545 3.41 -4.24 5.66
N VAL A 546 2.17 -4.77 5.68
CA VAL A 546 1.41 -4.91 6.94
C VAL A 546 2.02 -5.95 7.86
N HIS A 547 2.71 -6.96 7.33
CA HIS A 547 3.50 -7.88 8.17
C HIS A 547 4.71 -7.17 8.82
N ARG A 548 5.38 -6.28 8.07
CA ARG A 548 6.52 -5.49 8.57
C ARG A 548 6.12 -4.33 9.48
N TYR A 549 4.95 -3.74 9.25
CA TYR A 549 4.41 -2.57 9.96
C TYR A 549 2.96 -2.83 10.46
N PRO A 550 2.76 -3.83 11.34
CA PRO A 550 1.41 -4.28 11.74
C PRO A 550 0.60 -3.25 12.54
N GLU A 551 1.28 -2.24 13.11
CA GLU A 551 0.68 -1.15 13.89
C GLU A 551 0.52 0.15 13.08
N ASP A 552 0.82 0.14 11.77
CA ASP A 552 0.66 1.32 10.92
C ASP A 552 -0.69 1.29 10.18
N PRO A 553 -1.65 2.17 10.55
CA PRO A 553 -2.96 2.21 9.90
C PRO A 553 -2.90 2.53 8.41
N ARG A 554 -1.84 3.20 7.91
CA ARG A 554 -1.79 3.61 6.49
C ARG A 554 -1.58 2.42 5.55
N PHE A 555 -0.79 1.42 5.94
CA PHE A 555 -0.62 0.21 5.13
C PHE A 555 -1.87 -0.67 5.15
N TRP A 556 -2.52 -0.79 6.32
CA TRP A 556 -3.82 -1.48 6.42
C TRP A 556 -4.90 -0.80 5.58
N TYR A 557 -4.92 0.54 5.59
CA TYR A 557 -5.84 1.31 4.77
C TYR A 557 -5.60 1.09 3.29
N ALA A 558 -4.35 1.25 2.83
CA ALA A 558 -3.99 0.99 1.44
C ALA A 558 -4.31 -0.46 1.02
N LEU A 559 -4.08 -1.45 1.89
CA LEU A 559 -4.47 -2.85 1.64
C LEU A 559 -6.01 -2.99 1.51
N GLY A 560 -6.77 -2.32 2.37
CA GLY A 560 -8.23 -2.27 2.30
C GLY A 560 -8.71 -1.68 0.96
N GLU A 561 -8.18 -0.53 0.55
CA GLU A 561 -8.50 0.12 -0.73
C GLU A 561 -8.17 -0.79 -1.91
N SER A 562 -6.95 -1.34 -1.95
CA SER A 562 -6.52 -2.22 -3.03
C SER A 562 -7.32 -3.52 -3.09
N ARG A 563 -7.75 -4.08 -1.95
CA ARG A 563 -8.64 -5.26 -1.91
C ARG A 563 -10.08 -4.93 -2.30
N PHE A 564 -10.60 -3.77 -1.90
CA PHE A 564 -11.95 -3.35 -2.24
C PHE A 564 -12.08 -3.10 -3.75
N HIS A 565 -11.15 -2.33 -4.33
CA HIS A 565 -11.17 -1.97 -5.75
C HIS A 565 -10.50 -3.02 -6.66
N GLY A 566 -9.56 -3.80 -6.15
CA GLY A 566 -8.74 -4.75 -6.93
C GLY A 566 -8.71 -6.18 -6.40
N GLY A 567 -9.52 -6.53 -5.42
CA GLY A 567 -9.49 -7.89 -4.86
C GLY A 567 -9.83 -8.97 -5.88
N SER A 568 -10.60 -8.61 -6.92
CA SER A 568 -10.91 -9.47 -8.07
C SER A 568 -9.66 -9.98 -8.79
N TYR A 569 -8.54 -9.26 -8.74
CA TYR A 569 -7.30 -9.68 -9.36
C TYR A 569 -6.57 -10.78 -8.59
N VAL A 570 -6.66 -10.81 -7.27
CA VAL A 570 -5.90 -11.73 -6.41
C VAL A 570 -6.78 -12.75 -5.70
N GLY A 571 -8.10 -12.72 -5.96
CA GLY A 571 -9.08 -13.57 -5.29
C GLY A 571 -9.36 -13.14 -3.85
N SER A 572 -9.17 -11.86 -3.53
CA SER A 572 -9.57 -11.25 -2.26
C SER A 572 -11.06 -10.90 -2.31
N THR A 573 -11.74 -11.11 -1.19
CA THR A 573 -13.17 -10.82 -1.03
C THR A 573 -13.41 -9.44 -0.40
N TRP A 574 -14.65 -8.95 -0.43
CA TRP A 574 -15.03 -7.75 0.34
C TRP A 574 -14.91 -7.95 1.85
N TYR A 575 -15.00 -9.18 2.35
CA TYR A 575 -14.73 -9.46 3.77
C TYR A 575 -13.25 -9.26 4.11
N ASP A 576 -12.35 -9.66 3.22
CA ASP A 576 -10.90 -9.43 3.38
C ASP A 576 -10.55 -7.94 3.31
N ALA A 577 -11.27 -7.18 2.48
CA ALA A 577 -11.16 -5.72 2.43
C ALA A 577 -11.70 -5.07 3.71
N ARG A 578 -12.91 -5.44 4.15
CA ARG A 578 -13.52 -4.97 5.41
C ARG A 578 -12.63 -5.26 6.61
N ALA A 579 -12.05 -6.46 6.70
CA ALA A 579 -11.15 -6.82 7.80
C ALA A 579 -9.90 -5.91 7.86
N ALA A 580 -9.37 -5.50 6.71
CA ALA A 580 -8.27 -4.54 6.66
C ALA A 580 -8.72 -3.16 7.17
N PHE A 581 -9.90 -2.68 6.77
CA PHE A 581 -10.45 -1.41 7.28
C PHE A 581 -10.80 -1.47 8.77
N ASP A 582 -11.38 -2.56 9.25
CA ASP A 582 -11.64 -2.80 10.67
C ASP A 582 -10.33 -2.71 11.46
N ARG A 583 -9.23 -3.25 10.92
CA ARG A 583 -7.91 -3.13 11.53
C ARG A 583 -7.40 -1.68 11.57
N VAL A 584 -7.68 -0.87 10.54
CA VAL A 584 -7.39 0.57 10.57
C VAL A 584 -8.15 1.25 11.70
N ILE A 585 -9.46 0.97 11.82
CA ILE A 585 -10.34 1.55 12.84
C ILE A 585 -9.85 1.15 14.25
N GLU A 586 -9.44 -0.11 14.46
CA GLU A 586 -8.85 -0.54 15.73
C GLU A 586 -7.56 0.20 16.09
N LEU A 587 -6.70 0.45 15.09
CA LEU A 587 -5.42 1.14 15.30
C LEU A 587 -5.63 2.64 15.53
N ASP A 588 -6.49 3.25 14.71
CA ASP A 588 -6.78 4.68 14.68
C ASP A 588 -8.25 4.93 14.32
N SER A 589 -9.13 4.87 15.33
CA SER A 589 -10.56 5.10 15.10
C SER A 589 -10.93 6.55 14.78
N GLY A 590 -9.94 7.47 14.73
CA GLY A 590 -10.08 8.83 14.18
C GLY A 590 -9.84 8.92 12.67
N PHE A 591 -9.37 7.84 12.04
CA PHE A 591 -9.11 7.80 10.60
C PHE A 591 -10.41 7.64 9.80
N ALA A 592 -11.13 8.74 9.63
CA ALA A 592 -12.45 8.79 9.00
C ALA A 592 -12.58 8.01 7.66
N PRO A 593 -11.61 8.04 6.73
CA PRO A 593 -11.73 7.31 5.46
C PRO A 593 -11.97 5.81 5.62
N ALA A 594 -11.44 5.18 6.68
CA ALA A 594 -11.57 3.74 6.90
C ALA A 594 -13.00 3.27 7.16
N TYR A 595 -13.94 4.16 7.47
CA TYR A 595 -15.34 3.78 7.69
C TYR A 595 -16.17 3.73 6.41
N ILE A 596 -15.74 4.40 5.33
CA ILE A 596 -16.57 4.63 4.14
C ILE A 596 -16.94 3.30 3.45
N HIS A 597 -15.96 2.46 3.10
CA HIS A 597 -16.23 1.19 2.42
C HIS A 597 -16.91 0.15 3.32
N PRO A 598 -16.56 0.00 4.61
CA PRO A 598 -17.33 -0.85 5.52
C PRO A 598 -18.82 -0.50 5.61
N ILE A 599 -19.21 0.78 5.52
CA ILE A 599 -20.62 1.20 5.45
C ILE A 599 -21.27 0.60 4.20
N THR A 600 -20.66 0.78 3.02
CA THR A 600 -21.17 0.24 1.75
C THR A 600 -21.26 -1.29 1.78
N ILE A 601 -20.24 -1.98 2.31
CA ILE A 601 -20.23 -3.44 2.43
C ILE A 601 -21.37 -3.90 3.35
N ALA A 602 -21.54 -3.28 4.51
CA ALA A 602 -22.61 -3.61 5.46
C ALA A 602 -23.99 -3.40 4.86
N LEU A 603 -24.23 -2.29 4.17
CA LEU A 603 -25.50 -2.03 3.48
C LEU A 603 -25.78 -3.05 2.37
N ASN A 604 -24.77 -3.42 1.59
CA ASN A 604 -24.91 -4.42 0.54
C ASN A 604 -25.24 -5.82 1.09
N ASP A 605 -24.75 -6.15 2.29
CA ASP A 605 -25.11 -7.37 3.02
C ASP A 605 -26.45 -7.24 3.79
N ASN A 606 -27.13 -6.09 3.65
CA ASN A 606 -28.35 -5.72 4.35
C ASN A 606 -28.22 -5.72 5.89
N ASP A 607 -27.02 -5.47 6.39
CA ASP A 607 -26.69 -5.35 7.82
C ASP A 607 -26.76 -3.88 8.25
N ARG A 608 -27.99 -3.41 8.47
CA ARG A 608 -28.28 -2.03 8.90
C ARG A 608 -27.59 -1.66 10.20
N ASP A 609 -27.53 -2.59 11.15
CA ASP A 609 -26.95 -2.34 12.47
C ASP A 609 -25.44 -2.14 12.35
N ALA A 610 -24.75 -2.94 11.54
CA ALA A 610 -23.34 -2.72 11.27
C ALA A 610 -23.09 -1.41 10.53
N ALA A 611 -23.91 -1.09 9.52
CA ALA A 611 -23.79 0.19 8.79
C ALA A 611 -23.94 1.39 9.75
N LEU A 612 -24.96 1.39 10.61
CA LEU A 612 -25.18 2.44 11.61
C LEU A 612 -24.02 2.59 12.58
N LEU A 613 -23.38 1.49 12.96
CA LEU A 613 -22.24 1.50 13.85
C LEU A 613 -21.01 2.16 13.20
N TYR A 614 -20.71 1.83 11.94
CA TYR A 614 -19.63 2.51 11.19
C TYR A 614 -19.95 4.00 10.95
N ILE A 615 -21.21 4.34 10.63
CA ILE A 615 -21.66 5.73 10.47
C ILE A 615 -21.45 6.54 11.74
N LYS A 616 -21.81 5.98 12.91
CA LYS A 616 -21.58 6.64 14.20
C LYS A 616 -20.09 6.87 14.47
N GLY A 617 -19.24 5.88 14.16
CA GLY A 617 -17.79 6.02 14.26
C GLY A 617 -17.24 7.14 13.38
N TYR A 618 -17.64 7.18 12.11
CA TYR A 618 -17.26 8.24 11.17
C TYR A 618 -17.70 9.63 11.64
N LEU A 619 -18.96 9.78 12.05
CA LEU A 619 -19.51 11.06 12.48
C LEU A 619 -18.94 11.52 13.83
N ALA A 620 -18.42 10.61 14.66
CA ALA A 620 -17.72 10.98 15.89
C ALA A 620 -16.36 11.66 15.61
N SER A 621 -15.67 11.29 14.52
CA SER A 621 -14.39 11.90 14.13
C SER A 621 -14.51 13.13 13.25
N SER A 622 -15.53 13.17 12.37
CA SER A 622 -15.67 14.22 11.34
C SER A 622 -17.13 14.68 11.17
N PRO A 623 -17.78 15.21 12.22
CA PRO A 623 -19.22 15.49 12.19
C PRO A 623 -19.62 16.59 11.21
N ASP A 624 -18.83 17.65 11.09
CA ASP A 624 -19.24 18.92 10.46
C ASP A 624 -18.51 19.24 9.15
N VAL A 625 -17.70 18.31 8.63
CA VAL A 625 -16.99 18.53 7.36
C VAL A 625 -17.95 18.40 6.17
N PRO A 626 -17.74 19.15 5.07
CA PRO A 626 -18.55 19.04 3.85
C PRO A 626 -18.67 17.60 3.32
N GLU A 627 -17.57 16.86 3.36
CA GLU A 627 -17.41 15.49 2.89
C GLU A 627 -18.31 14.51 3.65
N ALA A 628 -18.60 14.80 4.91
CA ALA A 628 -19.50 14.02 5.76
C ALA A 628 -20.98 14.20 5.41
N GLY A 629 -21.33 15.12 4.48
CA GLY A 629 -22.71 15.41 4.10
C GLY A 629 -23.50 14.19 3.66
N GLY A 630 -22.92 13.33 2.82
CA GLY A 630 -23.56 12.09 2.38
C GLY A 630 -23.82 11.11 3.51
N ILE A 631 -22.86 10.97 4.43
CA ILE A 631 -22.95 10.08 5.60
C ILE A 631 -23.97 10.61 6.63
N ARG A 632 -24.08 11.93 6.83
CA ARG A 632 -25.13 12.52 7.69
C ARG A 632 -26.52 12.25 7.15
N LEU A 633 -26.71 12.41 5.83
CA LEU A 633 -27.98 12.08 5.17
C LEU A 633 -28.29 10.59 5.33
N LEU A 634 -27.29 9.72 5.14
CA LEU A 634 -27.43 8.29 5.33
C LEU A 634 -27.77 7.92 6.78
N SER A 635 -27.15 8.56 7.77
CA SER A 635 -27.44 8.36 9.20
C SER A 635 -28.91 8.61 9.51
N ARG A 636 -29.47 9.71 9.00
CA ARG A 636 -30.89 10.05 9.18
C ARG A 636 -31.80 9.07 8.45
N LEU A 637 -31.41 8.69 7.24
CA LEU A 637 -32.16 7.74 6.44
C LEU A 637 -32.28 6.38 7.15
N LEU A 638 -31.20 5.93 7.78
CA LEU A 638 -31.13 4.67 8.53
C LEU A 638 -31.64 4.77 9.97
N ALA A 639 -32.09 5.93 10.46
CA ALA A 639 -32.66 6.11 11.80
C ALA A 639 -34.19 6.35 11.71
N PRO A 640 -35.03 5.34 11.97
CA PRO A 640 -36.46 5.41 11.65
C PRO A 640 -37.22 6.38 12.58
N ASP A 641 -36.77 6.54 13.83
CA ASP A 641 -37.34 7.49 14.80
C ASP A 641 -36.95 8.96 14.52
N GLU A 642 -35.96 9.18 13.65
CA GLU A 642 -35.45 10.51 13.26
C GLU A 642 -35.84 10.92 11.83
N GLN A 643 -36.67 10.14 11.12
CA GLN A 643 -37.31 10.55 9.87
C GLN A 643 -38.39 11.62 10.16
N ALA A 644 -37.93 12.77 10.66
CA ALA A 644 -38.73 13.95 10.94
C ALA A 644 -39.25 14.58 9.63
N PRO A 645 -40.34 15.37 9.71
CA PRO A 645 -40.75 16.24 8.60
C PRO A 645 -39.58 17.13 8.18
N GLY A 646 -38.97 16.87 7.02
CA GLY A 646 -37.82 17.66 6.56
C GLY A 646 -36.75 16.92 5.77
N PHE A 647 -36.68 15.59 5.80
CA PHE A 647 -35.66 14.83 5.04
C PHE A 647 -35.63 15.19 3.55
N THR A 648 -36.80 15.31 2.90
CA THR A 648 -36.90 15.77 1.51
C THR A 648 -36.29 17.16 1.30
N ARG A 649 -36.49 18.09 2.24
CA ARG A 649 -35.94 19.45 2.17
C ARG A 649 -34.42 19.44 2.37
N GLU A 650 -33.93 18.61 3.26
CA GLU A 650 -32.50 18.45 3.51
C GLU A 650 -31.79 17.82 2.30
N LEU A 651 -32.39 16.79 1.70
CA LEU A 651 -31.89 16.17 0.48
C LEU A 651 -31.89 17.17 -0.69
N GLN A 652 -32.91 18.03 -0.81
CA GLN A 652 -32.96 19.12 -1.80
C GLN A 652 -31.89 20.20 -1.56
N GLY A 653 -31.49 20.42 -0.31
CA GLY A 653 -30.44 21.37 0.07
C GLY A 653 -29.03 20.76 0.06
N ALA A 654 -28.89 19.47 -0.22
CA ALA A 654 -27.61 18.77 -0.17
C ALA A 654 -26.69 19.19 -1.33
N SER A 655 -25.39 19.28 -1.04
CA SER A 655 -24.38 19.56 -2.05
C SER A 655 -24.24 18.40 -3.07
N PRO A 656 -23.85 18.67 -4.33
CA PRO A 656 -23.55 17.63 -5.32
C PRO A 656 -22.69 16.46 -4.82
N PRO A 657 -21.50 16.70 -4.21
CA PRO A 657 -20.65 15.62 -3.70
C PRO A 657 -21.36 14.74 -2.67
N ALA A 658 -22.07 15.37 -1.74
CA ALA A 658 -22.82 14.66 -0.70
C ALA A 658 -23.91 13.74 -1.28
N LEU A 659 -24.63 14.19 -2.32
CA LEU A 659 -25.65 13.39 -2.99
C LEU A 659 -25.04 12.27 -3.83
N PHE A 660 -23.92 12.53 -4.51
CA PHE A 660 -23.20 11.52 -5.26
C PHE A 660 -22.70 10.39 -4.34
N HIS A 661 -22.03 10.74 -3.23
CA HIS A 661 -21.58 9.76 -2.24
C HIS A 661 -22.73 8.99 -1.60
N LEU A 662 -23.83 9.67 -1.25
CA LEU A 662 -25.03 8.99 -0.76
C LEU A 662 -25.56 7.96 -1.77
N ALA A 663 -25.69 8.35 -3.04
CA ALA A 663 -26.18 7.49 -4.11
C ALA A 663 -25.29 6.24 -4.29
N LEU A 664 -23.96 6.39 -4.21
CA LEU A 664 -23.03 5.27 -4.30
C LEU A 664 -23.17 4.30 -3.11
N MET A 665 -23.25 4.80 -1.88
CA MET A 665 -23.35 3.96 -0.68
C MET A 665 -24.63 3.11 -0.65
N VAL A 666 -25.75 3.64 -1.16
CA VAL A 666 -27.05 2.93 -1.12
C VAL A 666 -27.37 2.16 -2.40
N GLN A 667 -26.57 2.29 -3.46
CA GLN A 667 -26.89 1.78 -4.80
C GLN A 667 -27.33 0.31 -4.82
N SER A 668 -26.67 -0.53 -4.03
CA SER A 668 -26.93 -1.97 -3.92
C SER A 668 -27.51 -2.39 -2.56
N TRP A 669 -28.00 -1.45 -1.76
CA TRP A 669 -28.73 -1.76 -0.52
C TRP A 669 -30.11 -2.34 -0.87
N PRO A 670 -30.47 -3.59 -0.48
CA PRO A 670 -31.75 -4.19 -0.85
C PRO A 670 -32.88 -3.79 0.12
N ASP A 671 -33.09 -2.49 0.33
CA ASP A 671 -34.09 -1.98 1.27
C ASP A 671 -35.54 -2.17 0.75
N PRO A 672 -36.51 -2.51 1.62
CA PRO A 672 -37.91 -2.70 1.23
C PRO A 672 -38.60 -1.43 0.67
N ASP A 673 -38.16 -0.25 1.11
CA ASP A 673 -38.75 1.06 0.75
C ASP A 673 -38.18 1.64 -0.56
N GLU A 674 -37.26 0.92 -1.20
CA GLU A 674 -36.57 1.30 -2.42
C GLU A 674 -35.96 2.72 -2.37
N THR A 675 -35.34 3.05 -1.24
CA THR A 675 -34.72 4.34 -0.98
C THR A 675 -33.65 4.67 -2.01
N GLN A 676 -32.87 3.68 -2.42
CA GLN A 676 -31.83 3.85 -3.44
C GLN A 676 -32.39 4.37 -4.78
N ILE A 677 -33.59 3.91 -5.19
CA ILE A 677 -34.28 4.45 -6.38
C ILE A 677 -34.66 5.92 -6.15
N GLN A 678 -35.18 6.25 -4.97
CA GLN A 678 -35.58 7.61 -4.65
C GLN A 678 -34.37 8.57 -4.72
N VAL A 679 -33.26 8.21 -4.06
CA VAL A 679 -31.98 8.95 -4.09
C VAL A 679 -31.48 9.13 -5.53
N ALA A 680 -31.46 8.07 -6.33
CA ALA A 680 -30.99 8.15 -7.72
C ALA A 680 -31.88 9.06 -8.58
N ARG A 681 -33.21 9.01 -8.42
CA ARG A 681 -34.15 9.92 -9.12
C ARG A 681 -33.93 11.37 -8.74
N TRP A 682 -33.70 11.65 -7.46
CA TRP A 682 -33.38 13.00 -6.99
C TRP A 682 -32.07 13.51 -7.59
N GLY A 683 -31.02 12.68 -7.65
CA GLY A 683 -29.77 13.01 -8.33
C GLY A 683 -29.98 13.42 -9.80
N VAL A 684 -30.80 12.68 -10.54
CA VAL A 684 -31.17 13.01 -11.93
C VAL A 684 -31.95 14.32 -12.04
N ALA A 685 -32.89 14.58 -11.12
CA ALA A 685 -33.67 15.82 -11.13
C ALA A 685 -32.78 17.05 -10.84
N MET A 686 -31.87 16.92 -9.87
CA MET A 686 -30.91 17.95 -9.50
C MET A 686 -29.96 18.29 -10.65
N SER A 687 -29.37 17.29 -11.31
CA SER A 687 -28.42 17.53 -12.41
C SER A 687 -29.08 18.27 -13.58
N LYS A 688 -30.33 17.93 -13.90
CA LYS A 688 -31.15 18.63 -14.91
C LYS A 688 -31.48 20.08 -14.52
N GLY A 689 -31.68 20.36 -13.23
CA GLY A 689 -31.97 21.71 -12.73
C GLY A 689 -30.82 22.69 -12.94
N ARG A 690 -29.58 22.26 -12.67
CA ARG A 690 -28.38 23.11 -12.76
C ARG A 690 -27.94 23.48 -14.17
N LEU A 691 -28.21 22.64 -15.17
CA LEU A 691 -27.86 22.92 -16.56
C LEU A 691 -28.61 24.11 -17.16
N ARG A 692 -29.71 24.52 -16.53
CA ARG A 692 -30.40 25.76 -16.89
C ARG A 692 -29.61 27.01 -16.50
N GLU A 693 -28.60 26.86 -15.64
CA GLU A 693 -27.84 27.96 -15.01
C GLU A 693 -26.31 27.87 -15.24
N ALA A 694 -25.78 26.77 -15.80
CA ALA A 694 -24.34 26.48 -15.88
C ALA A 694 -23.70 26.64 -17.28
N ARG A 695 -22.37 26.85 -17.31
CA ARG A 695 -21.55 26.95 -18.54
C ARG A 695 -21.35 25.59 -19.26
N PRO A 696 -20.98 25.59 -20.55
CA PRO A 696 -20.99 24.42 -21.44
C PRO A 696 -20.06 23.25 -21.09
N ASP A 697 -19.10 23.41 -20.17
CA ASP A 697 -18.14 22.35 -19.79
C ASP A 697 -18.63 21.44 -18.63
N SER A 698 -19.90 21.55 -18.23
CA SER A 698 -20.53 20.73 -17.18
C SER A 698 -20.98 19.32 -17.64
N GLY A 699 -20.45 18.83 -18.75
CA GLY A 699 -20.89 17.62 -19.46
C GLY A 699 -20.85 16.30 -18.66
N ASN A 700 -20.16 16.25 -17.52
CA ASN A 700 -20.01 15.02 -16.73
C ASN A 700 -21.21 14.70 -15.82
N ASP A 701 -21.88 15.72 -15.24
CA ASP A 701 -23.04 15.53 -14.35
C ASP A 701 -24.27 14.95 -15.08
N LEU A 702 -24.32 15.10 -16.41
CA LEU A 702 -25.43 14.69 -17.26
C LEU A 702 -25.55 13.18 -17.43
N HIS A 703 -24.44 12.45 -17.32
CA HIS A 703 -24.40 11.00 -17.62
C HIS A 703 -24.31 10.14 -16.36
N VAL A 704 -23.67 10.65 -15.30
CA VAL A 704 -23.45 9.93 -14.03
C VAL A 704 -24.77 9.53 -13.36
N TYR A 705 -25.66 10.50 -13.10
CA TYR A 705 -26.90 10.21 -12.37
C TYR A 705 -27.89 9.34 -13.13
N PRO A 706 -28.10 9.51 -14.46
CA PRO A 706 -28.90 8.56 -15.23
C PRO A 706 -28.32 7.13 -15.25
N ALA A 707 -27.00 6.98 -15.31
CA ALA A 707 -26.35 5.67 -15.23
C ALA A 707 -26.55 5.00 -13.85
N LEU A 708 -26.40 5.77 -12.77
CA LEU A 708 -26.71 5.31 -11.41
C LEU A 708 -28.19 4.90 -11.29
N LEU A 709 -29.12 5.71 -11.82
CA LEU A 709 -30.55 5.37 -11.79
C LEU A 709 -30.83 4.08 -12.58
N ALA A 710 -30.27 3.94 -13.78
CA ALA A 710 -30.47 2.75 -14.60
C ALA A 710 -29.99 1.47 -13.91
N THR A 711 -28.76 1.46 -13.39
CA THR A 711 -28.18 0.31 -12.67
C THR A 711 -28.96 -0.02 -11.41
N THR A 712 -29.39 0.99 -10.66
CA THR A 712 -30.24 0.84 -9.47
C THR A 712 -31.60 0.22 -9.81
N LEU A 713 -32.22 0.66 -10.91
CA LEU A 713 -33.49 0.11 -11.38
C LEU A 713 -33.33 -1.35 -11.82
N ILE A 714 -32.24 -1.71 -12.51
CA ILE A 714 -31.95 -3.11 -12.88
C ILE A 714 -31.78 -3.97 -11.62
N TYR A 715 -30.97 -3.50 -10.66
CA TYR A 715 -30.74 -4.18 -9.39
C TYR A 715 -32.06 -4.50 -8.65
N ARG A 716 -33.02 -3.55 -8.65
CA ARG A 716 -34.35 -3.70 -8.05
C ARG A 716 -35.40 -4.39 -8.94
N GLY A 717 -34.99 -4.90 -10.11
CA GLY A 717 -35.88 -5.61 -11.03
C GLY A 717 -36.94 -4.71 -11.71
N ARG A 718 -36.67 -3.41 -11.84
CA ARG A 718 -37.51 -2.39 -12.51
C ARG A 718 -37.15 -2.27 -13.99
N LEU A 719 -37.15 -3.39 -14.69
CA LEU A 719 -36.55 -3.53 -16.02
C LEU A 719 -37.16 -2.59 -17.06
N ARG A 720 -38.48 -2.37 -17.02
CA ARG A 720 -39.15 -1.45 -17.98
C ARG A 720 -38.72 0.00 -17.78
N GLN A 721 -38.59 0.42 -16.52
CA GLN A 721 -38.15 1.77 -16.18
C GLN A 721 -36.66 1.95 -16.53
N ALA A 722 -35.82 0.96 -16.20
CA ALA A 722 -34.41 0.97 -16.56
C ALA A 722 -34.20 1.10 -18.07
N ARG A 723 -34.97 0.33 -18.87
CA ARG A 723 -34.92 0.42 -20.34
C ARG A 723 -35.27 1.81 -20.86
N ALA A 724 -36.24 2.49 -20.26
CA ALA A 724 -36.59 3.86 -20.63
C ALA A 724 -35.47 4.86 -20.33
N VAL A 725 -34.67 4.62 -19.28
CA VAL A 725 -33.51 5.46 -18.93
C VAL A 725 -32.32 5.18 -19.86
N ILE A 726 -32.01 3.90 -20.13
CA ILE A 726 -30.86 3.49 -20.97
C ILE A 726 -31.11 3.78 -22.45
N GLY A 727 -32.32 3.54 -22.94
CA GLY A 727 -32.63 3.64 -24.37
C GLY A 727 -31.89 2.59 -25.19
N GLY A 728 -31.17 3.03 -26.23
CA GLY A 728 -30.40 2.17 -27.13
C GLY A 728 -28.88 2.24 -26.95
N HIS A 729 -28.39 2.82 -25.86
CA HIS A 729 -26.95 2.98 -25.62
C HIS A 729 -26.33 1.64 -25.25
N TYR A 730 -25.31 1.23 -26.00
CA TYR A 730 -24.62 -0.03 -25.75
C TYR A 730 -23.70 0.05 -24.53
N GLY A 731 -23.85 -0.89 -23.61
CA GLY A 731 -23.08 -1.00 -22.37
C GLY A 731 -23.51 -2.23 -21.55
N THR A 732 -22.90 -2.43 -20.39
CA THR A 732 -23.19 -3.55 -19.48
C THR A 732 -24.63 -3.52 -19.01
N ALA A 733 -25.16 -2.36 -18.64
CA ALA A 733 -26.55 -2.24 -18.20
C ALA A 733 -27.56 -2.57 -19.32
N PHE A 734 -27.24 -2.22 -20.57
CA PHE A 734 -28.04 -2.62 -21.74
C PHE A 734 -28.03 -4.14 -21.95
N MET A 735 -26.86 -4.76 -21.80
CA MET A 735 -26.71 -6.21 -21.94
C MET A 735 -27.38 -6.98 -20.80
N GLU A 736 -27.31 -6.48 -19.57
CA GLU A 736 -28.03 -7.09 -18.44
C GLU A 736 -29.55 -7.04 -18.65
N LEU A 737 -30.09 -5.94 -19.19
CA LEU A 737 -31.51 -5.89 -19.60
C LEU A 737 -31.84 -6.88 -20.72
N ALA A 738 -30.90 -7.11 -21.66
CA ALA A 738 -31.08 -8.09 -22.72
C ALA A 738 -31.11 -9.52 -22.17
N GLU A 739 -30.19 -9.86 -21.27
CA GLU A 739 -30.13 -11.15 -20.57
C GLU A 739 -31.38 -11.42 -19.72
N LEU A 740 -31.95 -10.38 -19.12
CA LEU A 740 -33.20 -10.44 -18.37
C LEU A 740 -34.46 -10.40 -19.25
N GLY A 741 -34.32 -10.38 -20.58
CA GLY A 741 -35.44 -10.41 -21.53
C GLY A 741 -36.21 -9.09 -21.68
N ALA A 742 -35.72 -7.99 -21.11
CA ALA A 742 -36.38 -6.69 -21.18
C ALA A 742 -36.15 -5.97 -22.52
N VAL A 743 -35.15 -6.40 -23.30
CA VAL A 743 -34.86 -5.90 -24.66
C VAL A 743 -35.10 -7.03 -25.67
N SER A 744 -35.77 -6.73 -26.78
CA SER A 744 -36.01 -7.73 -27.81
C SER A 744 -34.71 -8.12 -28.51
N ARG A 745 -34.57 -9.40 -28.84
CA ARG A 745 -33.40 -9.93 -29.57
C ARG A 745 -33.04 -9.11 -30.80
N ALA A 746 -34.03 -8.75 -31.62
CA ALA A 746 -33.82 -7.95 -32.83
C ALA A 746 -33.16 -6.58 -32.53
N LYS A 747 -33.53 -5.96 -31.40
CA LYS A 747 -32.95 -4.67 -31.01
C LYS A 747 -31.52 -4.82 -30.48
N VAL A 748 -31.22 -5.91 -29.77
CA VAL A 748 -29.86 -6.22 -29.31
C VAL A 748 -28.94 -6.41 -30.52
N GLU A 749 -29.35 -7.20 -31.50
CA GLU A 749 -28.54 -7.41 -32.72
C GLU A 749 -28.31 -6.13 -33.51
N GLU A 750 -29.33 -5.27 -33.63
CA GLU A 750 -29.20 -3.95 -34.26
C GLU A 750 -28.10 -3.11 -33.59
N VAL A 751 -28.12 -3.02 -32.26
CA VAL A 751 -27.17 -2.24 -31.46
C VAL A 751 -25.77 -2.84 -31.52
N LEU A 752 -25.63 -4.17 -31.38
CA LEU A 752 -24.33 -4.85 -31.45
C LEU A 752 -23.71 -4.78 -32.85
N ALA A 753 -24.50 -4.92 -33.92
CA ALA A 753 -24.02 -4.80 -35.29
C ALA A 753 -23.53 -3.38 -35.61
N ALA A 754 -24.24 -2.36 -35.13
CA ALA A 754 -23.81 -0.97 -35.25
C ALA A 754 -22.47 -0.74 -34.52
N TRP A 755 -22.37 -1.17 -33.25
CA TRP A 755 -21.14 -1.05 -32.45
C TRP A 755 -19.94 -1.83 -33.02
N LEU A 756 -20.18 -2.98 -33.64
CA LEU A 756 -19.11 -3.77 -34.26
C LEU A 756 -18.48 -3.01 -35.43
N THR A 757 -19.27 -2.18 -36.13
CA THR A 757 -18.89 -1.44 -37.32
C THR A 757 -18.28 -0.07 -36.98
N ASP A 758 -18.90 0.68 -36.08
CA ASP A 758 -18.43 1.99 -35.62
C ASP A 758 -18.42 2.02 -34.07
N PRO A 759 -17.28 1.69 -33.45
CA PRO A 759 -17.19 1.67 -32.01
C PRO A 759 -16.98 3.09 -31.48
N ASP A 760 -18.06 3.76 -31.08
CA ASP A 760 -17.92 4.97 -30.25
C ASP A 760 -17.20 4.57 -28.94
N PRO A 761 -16.01 5.14 -28.65
CA PRO A 761 -15.33 4.87 -27.40
C PRO A 761 -16.14 5.35 -26.19
N ARG A 762 -17.05 6.32 -26.36
CA ARG A 762 -17.90 6.86 -25.29
C ARG A 762 -19.11 5.94 -25.07
N GLY A 763 -19.02 5.11 -24.02
CA GLY A 763 -20.14 4.25 -23.57
C GLY A 763 -21.24 5.04 -22.84
N PHE A 764 -22.18 4.32 -22.23
CA PHE A 764 -23.25 4.92 -21.41
C PHE A 764 -22.73 5.47 -20.06
N SER A 765 -21.59 4.97 -19.58
CA SER A 765 -20.95 5.39 -18.34
C SER A 765 -19.55 5.99 -18.56
N PHE A 766 -19.24 7.02 -17.75
CA PHE A 766 -17.93 7.68 -17.65
C PHE A 766 -17.16 7.28 -16.37
N ILE A 767 -17.79 6.57 -15.43
CA ILE A 767 -17.17 6.26 -14.14
C ILE A 767 -16.34 4.97 -14.30
N PRO A 768 -15.02 4.98 -14.00
CA PRO A 768 -14.12 3.84 -14.23
C PRO A 768 -14.57 2.50 -13.64
N TRP A 769 -15.34 2.52 -12.54
CA TRP A 769 -15.86 1.33 -11.85
C TRP A 769 -17.28 0.90 -12.29
N ILE A 770 -18.02 1.76 -13.01
CA ILE A 770 -19.30 1.38 -13.61
C ILE A 770 -18.99 0.85 -15.01
N ALA A 771 -18.76 -0.46 -15.06
CA ALA A 771 -18.30 -1.28 -16.17
C ALA A 771 -18.89 -0.94 -17.56
N ASP A 772 -18.27 -0.05 -18.34
CA ASP A 772 -18.64 0.19 -19.76
C ASP A 772 -17.40 0.34 -20.70
N GLY A 773 -16.22 -0.03 -20.21
CA GLY A 773 -14.98 0.00 -21.00
C GLY A 773 -15.01 -0.89 -22.25
N PRO A 774 -14.10 -0.68 -23.22
CA PRO A 774 -14.01 -1.49 -24.45
C PRO A 774 -13.96 -2.99 -24.20
N CYS A 775 -13.25 -3.42 -23.15
CA CYS A 775 -13.09 -4.83 -22.83
C CYS A 775 -14.43 -5.47 -22.35
N HIS A 776 -15.19 -4.80 -21.49
CA HIS A 776 -16.52 -5.23 -21.02
C HIS A 776 -17.51 -5.39 -22.18
N ARG A 777 -17.56 -4.39 -23.06
CA ARG A 777 -18.40 -4.39 -24.26
C ARG A 777 -18.03 -5.52 -25.22
N THR A 778 -16.75 -5.82 -25.39
CA THR A 778 -16.33 -6.98 -26.19
C THR A 778 -16.77 -8.30 -25.57
N GLN A 779 -16.58 -8.48 -24.27
CA GLN A 779 -16.97 -9.72 -23.58
C GLN A 779 -18.48 -9.96 -23.65
N ALA A 780 -19.30 -8.94 -23.37
CA ALA A 780 -20.75 -9.06 -23.41
C ALA A 780 -21.28 -9.40 -24.81
N ALA A 781 -20.77 -8.73 -25.86
CA ALA A 781 -21.12 -9.06 -27.25
C ALA A 781 -20.72 -10.50 -27.63
N ALA A 782 -19.53 -10.95 -27.21
CA ALA A 782 -19.06 -12.30 -27.47
C ALA A 782 -19.93 -13.36 -26.82
N LEU A 783 -20.30 -13.18 -25.54
CA LEU A 783 -21.17 -14.14 -24.84
C LEU A 783 -22.58 -14.17 -25.44
N TRP A 784 -23.13 -13.01 -25.80
CA TRP A 784 -24.41 -12.92 -26.48
C TRP A 784 -24.43 -13.71 -27.79
N TRP A 785 -23.48 -13.45 -28.71
CA TRP A 785 -23.43 -14.18 -29.98
C TRP A 785 -23.10 -15.65 -29.80
N ALA A 786 -22.38 -16.04 -28.75
CA ALA A 786 -22.14 -17.44 -28.45
C ALA A 786 -23.43 -18.18 -28.08
N GLU A 787 -24.28 -17.57 -27.25
CA GLU A 787 -25.59 -18.11 -26.89
C GLU A 787 -26.48 -18.28 -28.14
N GLN A 788 -26.46 -17.29 -29.04
CA GLN A 788 -27.21 -17.34 -30.29
C GLN A 788 -26.60 -18.23 -31.38
N LYS A 789 -25.44 -18.85 -31.11
CA LYS A 789 -24.64 -19.63 -32.06
C LYS A 789 -24.24 -18.85 -33.33
N ASP A 790 -24.12 -17.53 -33.24
CA ASP A 790 -23.70 -16.68 -34.37
C ASP A 790 -22.18 -16.72 -34.56
N THR A 791 -21.74 -17.74 -35.30
CA THR A 791 -20.32 -17.91 -35.64
C THR A 791 -19.78 -16.86 -36.62
N VAL A 792 -20.64 -16.09 -37.30
CA VAL A 792 -20.20 -15.08 -38.27
C VAL A 792 -19.76 -13.82 -37.52
N SER A 793 -20.60 -13.33 -36.62
CA SER A 793 -20.30 -12.16 -35.79
C SER A 793 -19.11 -12.42 -34.86
N LEU A 794 -19.02 -13.61 -34.25
CA LEU A 794 -17.88 -14.01 -33.43
C LEU A 794 -16.54 -14.04 -34.18
N ARG A 795 -16.53 -14.50 -35.44
CA ARG A 795 -15.31 -14.45 -36.27
C ARG A 795 -14.90 -13.02 -36.62
N ARG A 796 -15.87 -12.13 -36.84
CA ARG A 796 -15.59 -10.69 -37.05
C ARG A 796 -15.01 -10.06 -35.79
N LEU A 797 -15.61 -10.34 -34.63
CA LEU A 797 -15.14 -9.85 -33.33
C LEU A 797 -13.72 -10.38 -33.01
N SER A 798 -13.47 -11.68 -33.21
CA SER A 798 -12.15 -12.29 -33.02
C SER A 798 -11.06 -11.62 -33.87
N ARG A 799 -11.35 -11.31 -35.15
CA ARG A 799 -10.41 -10.55 -35.99
C ARG A 799 -10.16 -9.15 -35.47
N ARG A 800 -11.19 -8.48 -34.96
CA ARG A 800 -11.06 -7.14 -34.36
C ARG A 800 -10.21 -7.18 -33.09
N GLU A 801 -10.41 -8.17 -32.21
CA GLU A 801 -9.56 -8.38 -31.03
C GLU A 801 -8.09 -8.57 -31.42
N GLU A 802 -7.80 -9.41 -32.42
CA GLU A 802 -6.43 -9.67 -32.90
C GLU A 802 -5.78 -8.41 -33.49
N VAL A 803 -6.52 -7.62 -34.29
CA VAL A 803 -6.03 -6.35 -34.84
C VAL A 803 -5.76 -5.35 -33.72
N ALA A 804 -6.68 -5.21 -32.75
CA ALA A 804 -6.47 -4.34 -31.60
C ALA A 804 -5.26 -4.77 -30.76
N ALA A 805 -5.13 -6.07 -30.47
CA ALA A 805 -3.99 -6.61 -29.72
C ALA A 805 -2.65 -6.39 -30.41
N ARG A 806 -2.59 -6.40 -31.75
CA ARG A 806 -1.37 -6.07 -32.51
C ARG A 806 -1.07 -4.57 -32.55
N ALA A 807 -2.10 -3.74 -32.48
CA ALA A 807 -1.96 -2.28 -32.49
C ALA A 807 -1.52 -1.73 -31.12
N PHE A 808 -1.84 -2.44 -30.04
CA PHE A 808 -1.36 -2.11 -28.69
C PHE A 808 0.10 -2.57 -28.51
N GLY A 809 1.03 -1.61 -28.32
CA GLY A 809 2.43 -1.86 -27.96
C GLY A 809 2.67 -1.99 -26.44
N ASN A 810 3.92 -2.22 -26.02
CA ASN A 810 4.37 -2.42 -24.62
C ASN A 810 4.32 -1.16 -23.72
N GLY A 811 3.34 -0.25 -23.87
CA GLY A 811 3.24 0.96 -23.04
C GLY A 811 2.66 0.69 -21.64
N PRO A 812 2.93 1.56 -20.63
CA PRO A 812 2.31 1.45 -19.31
C PRO A 812 0.80 1.73 -19.39
N LEU A 813 0.04 0.95 -18.62
CA LEU A 813 -1.36 0.61 -18.85
C LEU A 813 -2.25 1.30 -17.79
N THR A 814 -3.27 2.06 -18.23
CA THR A 814 -4.35 2.54 -17.35
C THR A 814 -5.72 2.15 -17.91
N ASP A 815 -6.62 1.75 -17.01
CA ASP A 815 -8.08 1.59 -17.13
C ASP A 815 -8.65 0.87 -18.36
N GLY A 816 -8.98 -0.43 -18.24
CA GLY A 816 -10.10 -1.11 -18.95
C GLY A 816 -10.16 -1.03 -20.50
N GLN A 817 -9.16 -0.41 -21.13
CA GLN A 817 -9.06 -0.14 -22.57
C GLN A 817 -8.37 -1.29 -23.32
N HIS A 818 -7.94 -2.33 -22.61
CA HIS A 818 -7.25 -3.46 -23.19
C HIS A 818 -8.17 -4.27 -24.12
N PRO A 819 -7.67 -4.71 -25.28
CA PRO A 819 -8.27 -5.84 -25.97
C PRO A 819 -8.15 -7.08 -25.06
N VAL A 820 -9.13 -7.98 -25.13
CA VAL A 820 -9.13 -9.25 -24.39
C VAL A 820 -8.85 -10.38 -25.39
N PRO A 821 -7.64 -10.48 -25.95
CA PRO A 821 -7.37 -11.38 -27.07
C PRO A 821 -7.73 -12.82 -26.71
N GLY A 822 -8.47 -13.46 -27.62
CA GLY A 822 -8.86 -14.86 -27.49
C GLY A 822 -10.16 -15.09 -26.74
N PHE A 823 -10.79 -14.06 -26.15
CA PHE A 823 -12.11 -14.18 -25.53
C PHE A 823 -13.18 -14.50 -26.58
N ALA A 824 -13.23 -13.74 -27.68
CA ALA A 824 -14.17 -14.02 -28.77
C ALA A 824 -13.91 -15.39 -29.43
N SER A 825 -12.64 -15.83 -29.51
CA SER A 825 -12.30 -17.17 -30.00
C SER A 825 -12.78 -18.28 -29.06
N ALA A 826 -12.71 -18.07 -27.74
CA ALA A 826 -13.27 -18.99 -26.75
C ALA A 826 -14.81 -19.05 -26.83
N ALA A 827 -15.46 -17.90 -26.99
CA ALA A 827 -16.90 -17.78 -27.21
C ALA A 827 -17.33 -18.49 -28.53
N LEU A 828 -16.50 -18.43 -29.58
CA LEU A 828 -16.74 -19.17 -30.83
C LEU A 828 -16.74 -20.69 -30.64
N LEU A 829 -15.98 -21.22 -29.68
CA LEU A 829 -16.02 -22.65 -29.35
C LEU A 829 -17.34 -23.02 -28.66
N LEU A 830 -17.85 -22.16 -27.77
CA LEU A 830 -19.17 -22.33 -27.17
C LEU A 830 -20.28 -22.34 -28.23
N ALA A 831 -20.24 -21.39 -29.17
CA ALA A 831 -21.20 -21.32 -30.28
C ALA A 831 -21.23 -22.62 -31.12
N LYS A 832 -20.09 -23.32 -31.22
CA LYS A 832 -19.94 -24.61 -31.91
C LYS A 832 -20.31 -25.83 -31.06
N GLY A 833 -20.61 -25.65 -29.77
CA GLY A 833 -20.95 -26.71 -28.84
C GLY A 833 -19.76 -27.38 -28.13
N ASP A 834 -18.53 -26.88 -28.28
CA ASP A 834 -17.35 -27.43 -27.60
C ASP A 834 -17.12 -26.74 -26.24
N SER A 835 -17.96 -27.06 -25.27
CA SER A 835 -17.91 -26.47 -23.92
C SER A 835 -16.66 -26.87 -23.13
N ALA A 836 -16.07 -28.03 -23.42
CA ALA A 836 -14.87 -28.51 -22.72
C ALA A 836 -13.62 -27.73 -23.15
N LEU A 837 -13.44 -27.50 -24.45
CA LEU A 837 -12.33 -26.68 -24.94
C LEU A 837 -12.57 -25.20 -24.62
N ALA A 838 -13.81 -24.71 -24.72
CA ALA A 838 -14.16 -23.36 -24.32
C ALA A 838 -13.81 -23.10 -22.84
N LEU A 839 -14.18 -24.00 -21.92
CA LEU A 839 -13.84 -23.87 -20.51
C LEU A 839 -12.32 -23.78 -20.31
N ARG A 840 -11.54 -24.65 -20.98
CA ARG A 840 -10.07 -24.58 -20.93
C ARG A 840 -9.53 -23.23 -21.41
N ARG A 841 -10.12 -22.67 -22.46
CA ARG A 841 -9.73 -21.34 -22.97
C ARG A 841 -10.11 -20.23 -22.01
N PHE A 842 -11.34 -20.19 -21.47
CA PHE A 842 -11.75 -19.17 -20.51
C PHE A 842 -10.96 -19.23 -19.21
N LEU A 843 -10.58 -20.42 -18.73
CA LEU A 843 -9.68 -20.56 -17.57
C LEU A 843 -8.26 -20.04 -17.86
N SER A 844 -7.82 -19.99 -19.12
CA SER A 844 -6.50 -19.48 -19.51
C SER A 844 -6.44 -17.97 -19.76
N VAL A 845 -7.58 -17.29 -19.91
CA VAL A 845 -7.61 -15.83 -20.07
C VAL A 845 -7.26 -15.17 -18.73
N ALA A 846 -6.26 -14.32 -18.64
CA ALA A 846 -5.94 -13.66 -17.36
C ALA A 846 -7.01 -12.60 -16.99
N ASP A 847 -7.44 -12.56 -15.72
CA ASP A 847 -8.37 -11.53 -15.22
C ASP A 847 -7.80 -10.11 -15.35
N SER A 848 -6.48 -9.98 -15.42
CA SER A 848 -5.79 -8.70 -15.63
C SER A 848 -6.01 -8.10 -17.02
N LEU A 849 -6.50 -8.86 -18.00
CA LEU A 849 -6.78 -8.34 -19.35
C LEU A 849 -8.07 -7.50 -19.40
N CYS A 850 -8.99 -7.69 -18.46
CA CYS A 850 -10.17 -6.86 -18.31
C CYS A 850 -10.51 -6.78 -16.82
N PRO A 851 -9.87 -5.83 -16.10
CA PRO A 851 -10.21 -5.44 -14.73
C PRO A 851 -11.70 -5.46 -14.43
N ASP A 852 -12.08 -6.08 -13.31
CA ASP A 852 -13.44 -6.08 -12.77
C ASP A 852 -14.54 -6.64 -13.69
N ALA A 853 -14.16 -7.27 -14.81
CA ALA A 853 -15.08 -7.87 -15.74
C ALA A 853 -15.78 -9.09 -15.16
N ALA A 854 -16.97 -8.86 -14.64
CA ALA A 854 -17.82 -9.88 -14.08
C ALA A 854 -18.15 -11.00 -15.10
N GLN A 855 -18.21 -10.65 -16.38
CA GLN A 855 -18.58 -11.58 -17.47
C GLN A 855 -17.61 -12.77 -17.58
N LEU A 856 -16.30 -12.54 -17.41
CA LEU A 856 -15.30 -13.62 -17.46
C LEU A 856 -15.44 -14.59 -16.27
N ARG A 857 -15.69 -14.07 -15.06
CA ARG A 857 -15.91 -14.91 -13.87
C ARG A 857 -17.23 -15.66 -13.95
N GLU A 858 -18.28 -14.99 -14.40
CA GLU A 858 -19.60 -15.56 -14.64
C GLU A 858 -19.56 -16.75 -15.62
N ILE A 859 -18.91 -16.58 -16.79
CA ILE A 859 -18.87 -17.67 -17.76
C ILE A 859 -18.06 -18.87 -17.25
N ARG A 860 -16.99 -18.63 -16.47
CA ARG A 860 -16.25 -19.71 -15.79
C ARG A 860 -17.12 -20.44 -14.79
N PHE A 861 -17.82 -19.70 -13.94
CA PHE A 861 -18.75 -20.25 -12.96
C PHE A 861 -19.79 -21.15 -13.65
N ARG A 862 -20.51 -20.63 -14.65
CA ARG A 862 -21.54 -21.38 -15.38
C ARG A 862 -21.00 -22.64 -16.07
N LEU A 863 -19.84 -22.54 -16.72
CA LEU A 863 -19.21 -23.68 -17.39
C LEU A 863 -18.70 -24.74 -16.40
N LEU A 864 -18.17 -24.34 -15.24
CA LEU A 864 -17.76 -25.28 -14.19
C LEU A 864 -18.96 -26.03 -13.63
N VAL A 865 -20.07 -25.33 -13.36
CA VAL A 865 -21.34 -25.94 -12.93
C VAL A 865 -21.84 -26.94 -13.98
N ALA A 866 -21.90 -26.54 -15.26
CA ALA A 866 -22.34 -27.39 -16.36
C ALA A 866 -21.47 -28.66 -16.56
N ARG A 867 -20.22 -28.62 -16.11
CA ARG A 867 -19.28 -29.76 -16.15
C ARG A 867 -19.23 -30.57 -14.84
N GLY A 868 -20.08 -30.26 -13.87
CA GLY A 868 -20.14 -30.95 -12.59
C GLY A 868 -18.99 -30.59 -11.61
N ARG A 869 -18.15 -29.60 -11.93
CA ARG A 869 -17.03 -29.13 -11.09
C ARG A 869 -17.53 -28.13 -10.04
N ARG A 870 -18.46 -28.58 -9.19
CA ARG A 870 -19.27 -27.72 -8.31
C ARG A 870 -18.47 -26.95 -7.26
N LEU A 871 -17.50 -27.59 -6.60
CA LEU A 871 -16.66 -26.92 -5.59
C LEU A 871 -15.79 -25.82 -6.20
N GLU A 872 -15.25 -26.07 -7.39
CA GLU A 872 -14.46 -25.09 -8.12
C GLU A 872 -15.32 -23.93 -8.62
N ALA A 873 -16.55 -24.21 -9.06
CA ALA A 873 -17.51 -23.17 -9.41
C ALA A 873 -17.80 -22.26 -8.21
N ALA A 874 -18.09 -22.85 -7.04
CA ALA A 874 -18.31 -22.08 -5.81
C ALA A 874 -17.09 -21.21 -5.47
N ALA A 875 -15.87 -21.75 -5.55
CA ALA A 875 -14.65 -20.99 -5.29
C ALA A 875 -14.43 -19.82 -6.28
N VAL A 876 -14.79 -19.97 -7.56
CA VAL A 876 -14.73 -18.87 -8.54
C VAL A 876 -15.73 -17.77 -8.20
N PHE A 877 -16.94 -18.14 -7.77
CA PHE A 877 -17.98 -17.20 -7.41
C PHE A 877 -17.65 -16.46 -6.11
N ASP A 878 -17.25 -17.18 -5.07
CA ASP A 878 -17.04 -16.64 -3.72
C ASP A 878 -15.87 -15.65 -3.65
N ARG A 879 -15.00 -15.65 -4.66
CA ARG A 879 -13.91 -14.68 -4.86
C ARG A 879 -14.33 -13.46 -5.70
N SER A 880 -15.59 -13.37 -6.11
CA SER A 880 -16.13 -12.29 -6.94
C SER A 880 -16.81 -11.22 -6.07
N HIS A 881 -16.70 -9.97 -6.52
CA HIS A 881 -17.43 -8.82 -5.97
C HIS A 881 -18.78 -8.58 -6.66
N ASP A 882 -19.14 -9.40 -7.63
CA ASP A 882 -20.38 -9.24 -8.40
C ASP A 882 -21.61 -9.61 -7.56
N ARG A 883 -22.55 -8.67 -7.42
CA ARG A 883 -23.81 -8.81 -6.67
C ARG A 883 -25.06 -8.79 -7.55
N ARG A 884 -24.94 -9.00 -8.87
CA ARG A 884 -26.10 -9.12 -9.76
C ARG A 884 -27.03 -10.24 -9.28
N VAL A 885 -28.30 -9.91 -9.09
CA VAL A 885 -29.32 -10.79 -8.48
C VAL A 885 -29.45 -12.14 -9.20
N PRO A 886 -29.39 -12.25 -10.55
CA PRO A 886 -29.43 -13.55 -11.23
C PRO A 886 -28.31 -14.50 -10.82
N LEU A 887 -27.10 -13.97 -10.62
CA LEU A 887 -25.94 -14.75 -10.23
C LEU A 887 -26.02 -15.23 -8.78
N MET A 888 -26.58 -14.40 -7.89
CA MET A 888 -26.87 -14.79 -6.51
C MET A 888 -27.82 -15.99 -6.45
N LEU A 889 -28.86 -16.01 -7.30
CA LEU A 889 -29.76 -17.14 -7.42
C LEU A 889 -29.04 -18.41 -7.91
N GLU A 890 -28.20 -18.31 -8.94
CA GLU A 890 -27.43 -19.46 -9.42
C GLU A 890 -26.49 -20.01 -8.35
N ARG A 891 -25.85 -19.14 -7.56
CA ARG A 891 -25.03 -19.55 -6.42
C ARG A 891 -25.85 -20.18 -5.30
N ALA A 892 -27.07 -19.72 -5.05
CA ALA A 892 -28.01 -20.33 -4.09
C ALA A 892 -28.36 -21.76 -4.50
N ARG A 893 -28.73 -21.97 -5.78
CA ARG A 893 -29.00 -23.29 -6.34
C ARG A 893 -27.80 -24.23 -6.24
N LEU A 894 -26.59 -23.72 -6.52
CA LEU A 894 -25.36 -24.50 -6.37
C LEU A 894 -25.10 -24.87 -4.90
N ALA A 895 -25.38 -23.96 -3.96
CA ALA A 895 -25.24 -24.21 -2.53
C ALA A 895 -26.16 -25.36 -2.07
N GLU A 896 -27.41 -25.39 -2.52
CA GLU A 896 -28.31 -26.52 -2.26
C GLU A 896 -27.76 -27.83 -2.83
N GLN A 897 -27.22 -27.81 -4.06
CA GLN A 897 -26.59 -29.01 -4.65
C GLN A 897 -25.34 -29.48 -3.89
N LEU A 898 -24.67 -28.59 -3.17
CA LEU A 898 -23.51 -28.88 -2.31
C LEU A 898 -23.91 -29.22 -0.87
N ASN A 899 -25.20 -29.22 -0.53
CA ASN A 899 -25.72 -29.34 0.83
C ASN A 899 -25.22 -28.23 1.79
N ASP A 900 -24.86 -27.07 1.26
CA ASP A 900 -24.47 -25.89 2.05
C ASP A 900 -25.71 -25.04 2.35
N ARG A 901 -26.45 -25.44 3.38
CA ARG A 901 -27.72 -24.82 3.78
C ARG A 901 -27.56 -23.34 4.17
N VAL A 902 -26.47 -22.99 4.86
CA VAL A 902 -26.25 -21.61 5.36
C VAL A 902 -26.11 -20.66 4.18
N THR A 903 -25.27 -21.02 3.22
CA THR A 903 -25.05 -20.21 2.02
C THR A 903 -26.27 -20.18 1.11
N ALA A 904 -27.00 -21.29 0.97
CA ALA A 904 -28.25 -21.33 0.22
C ALA A 904 -29.28 -20.35 0.79
N LEU A 905 -29.52 -20.40 2.11
CA LEU A 905 -30.44 -19.48 2.79
C LEU A 905 -30.02 -18.02 2.62
N HIS A 906 -28.73 -17.72 2.74
CA HIS A 906 -28.20 -16.36 2.57
C HIS A 906 -28.54 -15.80 1.18
N TYR A 907 -28.20 -16.52 0.11
CA TYR A 907 -28.41 -16.01 -1.25
C TYR A 907 -29.87 -16.03 -1.70
N TYR A 908 -30.67 -17.01 -1.30
CA TYR A 908 -32.11 -16.96 -1.59
C TYR A 908 -32.79 -15.78 -0.91
N ARG A 909 -32.43 -15.48 0.34
CA ARG A 909 -32.94 -14.30 1.07
C ARG A 909 -32.53 -13.01 0.38
N PHE A 910 -31.29 -12.93 -0.09
CA PHE A 910 -30.83 -11.78 -0.87
C PHE A 910 -31.69 -11.56 -2.12
N VAL A 911 -31.97 -12.62 -2.89
CA VAL A 911 -32.80 -12.54 -4.11
C VAL A 911 -34.21 -12.03 -3.79
N THR A 912 -34.88 -12.58 -2.77
CA THR A 912 -36.23 -12.14 -2.40
C THR A 912 -36.27 -10.70 -1.91
N GLN A 913 -35.24 -10.24 -1.21
CA GLN A 913 -35.15 -8.86 -0.73
C GLN A 913 -34.84 -7.88 -1.87
N ALA A 914 -33.89 -8.22 -2.75
CA ALA A 914 -33.48 -7.40 -3.88
C ALA A 914 -34.62 -7.20 -4.90
N TRP A 915 -35.43 -8.23 -5.11
CA TRP A 915 -36.54 -8.24 -6.07
C TRP A 915 -37.92 -8.28 -5.42
N LEU A 916 -38.03 -7.78 -4.18
CA LEU A 916 -39.27 -7.76 -3.40
C LEU A 916 -40.46 -7.22 -4.19
N HIS A 917 -40.23 -6.15 -4.96
CA HIS A 917 -41.27 -5.49 -5.73
C HIS A 917 -41.12 -5.69 -7.24
N ALA A 918 -40.23 -6.56 -7.72
CA ALA A 918 -39.78 -6.63 -9.11
C ALA A 918 -40.90 -6.71 -10.16
N ASP A 919 -40.61 -6.27 -11.38
CA ASP A 919 -41.56 -6.30 -12.51
C ASP A 919 -42.15 -7.73 -12.68
N PRO A 920 -43.41 -7.88 -13.15
CA PRO A 920 -44.09 -9.17 -13.25
C PRO A 920 -43.32 -10.28 -13.97
N GLU A 921 -42.46 -9.92 -14.92
CA GLU A 921 -41.62 -10.85 -15.68
C GLU A 921 -40.58 -11.60 -14.80
N LEU A 922 -40.19 -11.01 -13.66
CA LEU A 922 -39.22 -11.59 -12.71
C LEU A 922 -39.89 -12.37 -11.56
N GLN A 923 -41.21 -12.25 -11.39
CA GLN A 923 -41.94 -12.90 -10.30
C GLN A 923 -41.81 -14.44 -10.25
N PRO A 924 -41.72 -15.18 -11.38
CA PRO A 924 -41.45 -16.62 -11.33
C PRO A 924 -40.15 -16.96 -10.60
N VAL A 925 -39.12 -16.12 -10.77
CA VAL A 925 -37.81 -16.31 -10.14
C VAL A 925 -37.86 -15.98 -8.64
N VAL A 926 -38.58 -14.92 -8.27
CA VAL A 926 -38.82 -14.54 -6.87
C VAL A 926 -39.59 -15.65 -6.13
N ASN A 927 -40.61 -16.21 -6.77
CA ASN A 927 -41.40 -17.32 -6.22
C ASN A 927 -40.57 -18.59 -6.01
N GLU A 928 -39.63 -18.90 -6.92
CA GLU A 928 -38.68 -19.99 -6.74
C GLU A 928 -37.84 -19.78 -5.47
N ALA A 929 -37.28 -18.58 -5.30
CA ALA A 929 -36.47 -18.25 -4.13
C ALA A 929 -37.27 -18.34 -2.82
N HIS A 930 -38.51 -17.83 -2.79
CA HIS A 930 -39.40 -17.98 -1.64
C HIS A 930 -39.69 -19.45 -1.30
N THR A 931 -39.97 -20.26 -2.32
CA THR A 931 -40.25 -21.69 -2.14
C THR A 931 -39.01 -22.41 -1.58
N ALA A 932 -37.82 -22.07 -2.05
CA ALA A 932 -36.57 -22.62 -1.55
C ALA A 932 -36.30 -22.22 -0.08
N LEU A 933 -36.55 -20.95 0.29
CA LEU A 933 -36.45 -20.50 1.69
C LEU A 933 -37.37 -21.29 2.62
N GLN A 934 -38.64 -21.45 2.25
CA GLN A 934 -39.61 -22.23 3.02
C GLN A 934 -39.16 -23.69 3.18
N ARG A 935 -38.72 -24.32 2.08
CA ARG A 935 -38.21 -25.71 2.09
C ARG A 935 -36.99 -25.87 3.00
N LEU A 936 -36.08 -24.90 3.01
CA LEU A 936 -34.87 -24.90 3.82
C LEU A 936 -35.10 -24.41 5.26
N GLY A 937 -36.34 -24.12 5.65
CA GLY A 937 -36.71 -23.65 7.00
C GLY A 937 -36.19 -22.25 7.33
N GLY A 938 -36.02 -21.40 6.31
CA GLY A 938 -35.73 -19.97 6.50
C GLY A 938 -37.03 -19.17 6.56
N GLU A 939 -37.08 -18.15 7.42
CA GLU A 939 -38.20 -17.20 7.41
C GLU A 939 -38.14 -16.31 6.16
N PRO A 940 -39.25 -16.16 5.41
CA PRO A 940 -39.41 -15.09 4.45
C PRO A 940 -39.68 -13.80 5.24
N HIS A 941 -38.76 -12.84 5.19
CA HIS A 941 -38.96 -11.49 5.72
C HIS A 941 -39.59 -10.59 4.66
#